data_AF-A0A7X1IH86-F1
#
_entry.id   AF-A0A7X1IH86-F1
#
_cell.length_a   1.000
_cell.length_b   1.000
_cell.length_c   1.000
_cell.angle_alpha   90.00
_cell.angle_beta   90.00
_cell.angle_gamma   90.00
#
_symmetry.space_group_name_H-M   'P 1'
#
loop_
_entity.id
_entity.type
_entity.pdbx_description
1 polymer ?
#
loop_
_entity_poly.entity_id
_entity_poly.type
_entity_poly.pdbx_seq_one_letter_code
_entity_poly.pdbx_strand_id
1 'polypeptide(L)'
;MHPAKERIAAVFGSTQGSGYLLTPRVVLTAAHVVGDCDAPRVIVPGGVGQVGCRVVWARDDSRRCDAALLVAERDVVPEDVADGFEPLVWGRAYDLRAWAGAQAIGFPQVQRDGHGELDTEQLLGTLKPGSNLLSGRHVLDCAYGAPEPPGGGGSPWAGMSGAGVFVDGLLAGVVCADPAGWRHGRLTVTPSATLWADFRFLSECLLAGHKPESRSLASPRQLETEEFERRFREYVIEKSGELTIIGLTLSDGEAETWPLDTAYLSLELVGRARDARRDGFGLRTAVEPPDRAEPTPRRAEEALAGHRRVLLRGAAGSGKTTLLQWLATVTARGDLPPGLGHLSGCLPLLLPLRNLVRGGEPPQPEEFLAAAARPLAGLPAAQGWVTRRLTEGTVLLLIDGVDEVPEADRRRTLAWVKDLLAAYPEARYMITTRPSAVREGWLADAGFVELELLPMGRADVLAFIDRWHTAAGQARDERLRGFRDALAAAVVTKRDLGRLATNPLMCALICALNRSRRGYLPHGRMELYRAALDLLLIRRDRERDIAVGLEGPELEQAQPALLQKIAYWLIRNGRSQIEWHKAVEILDRALPAMPAVAARGSAEEILRHLVLRSGLLRQPTAETLDFIHRTFQDFLGAQAAVDDWDFDLLVNNAHDDQWEDVLRMAVGHAPPRARGELLRMLLDRGEREAHHRHRLRLLAAACLEHATEIAPDVRDRVERAAAELVPPRDTEAAKALAEAGQVVLDLLPGPDGLSDEVAHAVVVTATAVADDRAIPLLARYARHPFRQVRAQLAWSWDNFDTRHYVDAVIGELSHDDGLAFVAKSVAHLRELARLGGRPEVWCRGVWRPEELREAVTPVLRDLSLREGPEDTDLRFLRDAPPLRSLRIADTRRVTHLGAVPSGALERLRLSLRERPDGLERLPGMARLRSLHLDWLQPEGEPPALRLPDGLEELVLGRWASAWEPEAVRLEGHPRLRRLSFEYALFPADARAALATLRGLHTLSIMGEDPRFLERAEPLPRVRHLSLGLDSLTGLSHLPSAYPCLKVLTLHTPEGTGELMDLSFLRELRGVEVYIKHSGPVMNAHLLTGYQETVRGRFLTYRGE
;
A
#
# COMPACT_ATOMS: atom_id res chain seq x y z
N MET A 1 17.22 -37.89 32.02
CA MET A 1 17.84 -36.66 32.60
C MET A 1 19.36 -36.76 32.50
N HIS A 2 20.07 -35.70 32.08
CA HIS A 2 21.52 -35.69 31.86
C HIS A 2 22.30 -34.98 32.99
N PRO A 3 23.60 -35.30 33.19
CA PRO A 3 24.38 -36.35 32.54
C PRO A 3 23.87 -37.75 32.92
N ALA A 4 23.90 -38.69 31.97
CA ALA A 4 23.50 -40.09 32.18
C ALA A 4 24.74 -40.99 32.24
N LYS A 5 24.78 -41.97 33.16
CA LYS A 5 25.98 -42.77 33.45
C LYS A 5 26.47 -43.56 32.23
N GLU A 6 25.55 -44.07 31.41
CA GLU A 6 25.80 -44.91 30.24
C GLU A 6 26.40 -44.13 29.07
N ARG A 7 26.43 -42.80 29.18
CA ARG A 7 26.96 -41.90 28.13
C ARG A 7 28.33 -41.32 28.47
N ILE A 8 28.86 -41.57 29.66
CA ILE A 8 30.16 -41.06 30.08
C ILE A 8 31.24 -41.98 29.50
N ALA A 9 32.15 -41.44 28.71
CA ALA A 9 33.16 -42.21 27.98
C ALA A 9 34.58 -41.87 28.44
N ALA A 10 35.45 -42.86 28.51
CA ALA A 10 36.88 -42.67 28.50
C ALA A 10 37.38 -42.80 27.06
N VAL A 11 38.20 -41.84 26.63
CA VAL A 11 38.71 -41.73 25.26
C VAL A 11 40.22 -41.94 25.29
N PHE A 12 40.72 -42.82 24.42
CA PHE A 12 42.13 -43.14 24.27
C PHE A 12 42.59 -42.76 22.85
N GLY A 13 43.22 -41.60 22.72
CA GLY A 13 43.84 -41.14 21.48
C GLY A 13 45.35 -40.96 21.66
N SER A 14 45.89 -39.80 21.26
CA SER A 14 47.26 -39.40 21.61
C SER A 14 47.49 -39.31 23.11
N THR A 15 46.45 -38.97 23.87
CA THR A 15 46.45 -39.03 25.35
C THR A 15 45.15 -39.68 25.84
N GLN A 16 45.09 -40.02 27.13
CA GLN A 16 43.84 -40.43 27.76
C GLN A 16 43.04 -39.18 28.17
N GLY A 17 41.77 -39.15 27.78
CA GLY A 17 40.80 -38.13 28.17
C GLY A 17 39.43 -38.71 28.46
N SER A 18 38.45 -37.83 28.56
CA SER A 18 37.03 -38.12 28.77
C SER A 18 36.23 -37.79 27.52
N GLY A 19 34.99 -38.26 27.45
CA GLY A 19 34.07 -38.00 26.36
C GLY A 19 32.62 -38.19 26.80
N TYR A 20 31.69 -37.79 25.95
CA TYR A 20 30.27 -38.00 26.19
C TYR A 20 29.55 -38.48 24.92
N LEU A 21 28.71 -39.49 25.05
CA LEU A 21 27.94 -40.06 23.94
C LEU A 21 26.73 -39.17 23.63
N LEU A 22 26.73 -38.63 22.40
CA LEU A 22 25.57 -37.91 21.84
C LEU A 22 24.51 -38.92 21.37
N THR A 23 24.98 -40.03 20.78
CA THR A 23 24.20 -41.21 20.38
C THR A 23 24.98 -42.47 20.75
N PRO A 24 24.44 -43.69 20.60
CA PRO A 24 25.17 -44.93 20.90
C PRO A 24 26.51 -45.10 20.16
N ARG A 25 26.72 -44.37 19.05
CA ARG A 25 27.95 -44.42 18.23
C ARG A 25 28.71 -43.10 18.13
N VAL A 26 28.13 -41.98 18.57
CA VAL A 26 28.71 -40.66 18.38
C VAL A 26 29.23 -40.14 19.69
N VAL A 27 30.54 -39.87 19.76
CA VAL A 27 31.23 -39.44 20.98
C VAL A 27 31.82 -38.05 20.78
N LEU A 28 31.52 -37.14 21.70
CA LEU A 28 32.11 -35.81 21.78
C LEU A 28 33.25 -35.81 22.80
N THR A 29 34.41 -35.25 22.45
CA THR A 29 35.60 -35.16 23.31
C THR A 29 36.42 -33.89 22.99
N ALA A 30 37.57 -33.69 23.64
CA ALA A 30 38.51 -32.61 23.34
C ALA A 30 39.42 -33.01 22.17
N ALA A 31 39.81 -32.06 21.31
CA ALA A 31 40.59 -32.35 20.11
C ALA A 31 42.02 -32.82 20.44
N HIS A 32 42.67 -32.18 21.40
CA HIS A 32 44.04 -32.55 21.81
C HIS A 32 44.13 -33.94 22.45
N VAL A 33 43.02 -34.48 22.97
CA VAL A 33 42.97 -35.87 23.49
C VAL A 33 43.21 -36.87 22.36
N VAL A 34 42.64 -36.57 21.19
CA VAL A 34 42.73 -37.42 20.02
C VAL A 34 44.03 -37.16 19.24
N GLY A 35 44.41 -35.90 19.08
CA GLY A 35 45.63 -35.48 18.37
C GLY A 35 45.72 -36.07 16.96
N ASP A 36 46.90 -36.53 16.57
CA ASP A 36 47.15 -37.20 15.29
C ASP A 36 46.90 -38.73 15.35
N CYS A 37 46.12 -39.22 16.33
CA CYS A 37 45.81 -40.64 16.46
C CYS A 37 44.85 -41.10 15.35
N ASP A 38 45.31 -42.01 14.49
CA ASP A 38 44.51 -42.54 13.37
C ASP A 38 43.31 -43.39 13.79
N ALA A 39 43.36 -44.02 14.98
CA ALA A 39 42.34 -44.96 15.46
C ALA A 39 42.10 -44.80 16.98
N PRO A 40 41.48 -43.69 17.43
CA PRO A 40 41.10 -43.51 18.82
C PRO A 40 40.13 -44.61 19.28
N ARG A 41 40.24 -45.01 20.55
CA ARG A 41 39.34 -46.00 21.16
C ARG A 41 38.50 -45.36 22.26
N VAL A 42 37.27 -45.83 22.41
CA VAL A 42 36.34 -45.36 23.45
C VAL A 42 35.83 -46.54 24.26
N ILE A 43 35.66 -46.34 25.57
CA ILE A 43 34.98 -47.27 26.47
C ILE A 43 34.01 -46.48 27.36
N VAL A 44 32.88 -47.08 27.71
CA VAL A 44 31.88 -46.53 28.65
C VAL A 44 31.62 -47.50 29.79
N PRO A 45 31.27 -47.03 31.00
CA PRO A 45 30.84 -47.90 32.09
C PRO A 45 29.64 -48.76 31.69
N GLY A 46 29.74 -50.07 31.84
CA GLY A 46 28.68 -51.02 31.43
C GLY A 46 28.54 -51.21 29.90
N GLY A 47 29.50 -50.71 29.11
CA GLY A 47 29.51 -50.84 27.65
C GLY A 47 30.01 -52.19 27.12
N VAL A 48 30.18 -52.28 25.80
CA VAL A 48 30.61 -53.50 25.09
C VAL A 48 32.15 -53.68 25.04
N GLY A 49 32.87 -53.06 25.97
CA GLY A 49 34.34 -52.98 25.97
C GLY A 49 34.89 -51.82 25.12
N GLN A 50 36.19 -51.86 24.81
CA GLN A 50 36.82 -50.84 23.97
C GLN A 50 36.37 -50.96 22.52
N VAL A 51 35.96 -49.84 21.92
CA VAL A 51 35.51 -49.76 20.52
C VAL A 51 36.37 -48.77 19.75
N GLY A 52 36.85 -49.18 18.57
CA GLY A 52 37.56 -48.31 17.64
C GLY A 52 36.64 -47.23 17.08
N CYS A 53 37.17 -46.02 16.94
CA CYS A 53 36.43 -44.86 16.44
C CYS A 53 37.21 -44.16 15.33
N ARG A 54 36.47 -43.56 14.40
CA ARG A 54 37.02 -42.65 13.40
C ARG A 54 36.76 -41.20 13.82
N VAL A 55 37.78 -40.35 13.72
CA VAL A 55 37.63 -38.91 13.88
C VAL A 55 36.90 -38.38 12.64
N VAL A 56 35.68 -37.86 12.81
CA VAL A 56 34.90 -37.29 11.70
C VAL A 56 35.02 -35.78 11.64
N TRP A 57 35.30 -35.16 12.79
CA TRP A 57 35.56 -33.74 12.91
C TRP A 57 36.48 -33.50 14.10
N ALA A 58 37.47 -32.62 13.94
CA ALA A 58 38.31 -32.15 15.03
C ALA A 58 38.72 -30.72 14.76
N ARG A 59 38.70 -29.90 15.81
CA ARG A 59 39.16 -28.52 15.76
C ARG A 59 39.87 -28.18 17.05
N ASP A 60 41.18 -27.98 16.93
CA ASP A 60 42.05 -27.39 17.95
C ASP A 60 42.62 -26.10 17.39
N ASP A 61 41.90 -25.00 17.58
CA ASP A 61 42.50 -23.68 17.44
C ASP A 61 42.91 -23.20 18.83
N SER A 62 44.19 -22.86 18.96
CA SER A 62 44.85 -22.52 20.23
C SER A 62 44.23 -21.34 20.99
N ARG A 63 43.15 -20.75 20.48
CA ARG A 63 42.45 -19.62 21.09
C ARG A 63 40.98 -19.88 21.41
N ARG A 64 40.17 -20.57 20.59
CA ARG A 64 38.68 -20.55 20.73
C ARG A 64 38.01 -21.91 20.86
N CYS A 65 38.49 -22.93 20.16
CA CYS A 65 37.84 -24.24 20.11
C CYS A 65 38.86 -25.36 20.29
N ASP A 66 38.54 -26.28 21.19
CA ASP A 66 39.26 -27.54 21.38
C ASP A 66 38.21 -28.63 21.63
N ALA A 67 37.81 -29.28 20.55
CA ALA A 67 36.80 -30.34 20.55
C ALA A 67 36.93 -31.24 19.31
N ALA A 68 36.58 -32.52 19.47
CA ALA A 68 36.51 -33.51 18.40
C ALA A 68 35.23 -34.35 18.51
N LEU A 69 34.76 -34.81 17.35
CA LEU A 69 33.63 -35.70 17.17
C LEU A 69 34.14 -37.01 16.59
N LEU A 70 33.83 -38.10 17.29
CA LEU A 70 34.23 -39.46 16.94
C LEU A 70 32.98 -40.28 16.58
N VAL A 71 33.10 -41.13 15.58
CA VAL A 71 32.08 -42.12 15.23
C VAL A 71 32.66 -43.52 15.45
N ALA A 72 32.05 -44.26 16.37
CA ALA A 72 32.42 -45.62 16.72
C ALA A 72 32.04 -46.62 15.64
N GLU A 73 32.90 -47.62 15.42
CA GLU A 73 32.70 -48.69 14.43
C GLU A 73 31.44 -49.53 14.70
N ARG A 74 30.95 -49.53 15.94
CA ARG A 74 29.72 -50.17 16.42
C ARG A 74 29.20 -49.44 17.65
N ASP A 75 27.99 -49.75 18.09
CA ASP A 75 27.42 -49.18 19.32
C ASP A 75 28.34 -49.48 20.51
N VAL A 76 28.62 -48.46 21.31
CA VAL A 76 29.55 -48.56 22.45
C VAL A 76 28.84 -49.08 23.71
N VAL A 77 27.51 -49.04 23.71
CA VAL A 77 26.61 -49.57 24.74
C VAL A 77 25.82 -50.77 24.21
N PRO A 78 25.30 -51.65 25.10
CA PRO A 78 24.35 -52.70 24.72
C PRO A 78 23.07 -52.16 24.04
N GLU A 79 22.42 -53.00 23.24
CA GLU A 79 21.25 -52.63 22.41
C GLU A 79 20.06 -52.11 23.25
N ASP A 80 19.78 -52.74 24.39
CA ASP A 80 18.71 -52.32 25.32
C ASP A 80 18.98 -50.93 25.92
N VAL A 81 20.25 -50.58 26.12
CA VAL A 81 20.68 -49.26 26.57
C VAL A 81 20.65 -48.25 25.42
N ALA A 82 21.04 -48.66 24.22
CA ALA A 82 21.02 -47.84 23.02
C ALA A 82 19.61 -47.33 22.68
N ASP A 83 18.60 -48.20 22.76
CA ASP A 83 17.19 -47.87 22.49
C ASP A 83 16.60 -46.88 23.53
N GLY A 84 17.15 -46.87 24.75
CA GLY A 84 16.73 -45.99 25.84
C GLY A 84 17.30 -44.57 25.80
N PHE A 85 18.05 -44.20 24.75
CA PHE A 85 18.70 -42.89 24.68
C PHE A 85 17.71 -41.75 24.45
N GLU A 86 17.39 -41.01 25.52
CA GLU A 86 16.65 -39.75 25.41
C GLU A 86 17.38 -38.71 24.52
N PRO A 87 16.66 -37.87 23.75
CA PRO A 87 17.28 -36.80 22.98
C PRO A 87 18.08 -35.83 23.87
N LEU A 88 19.35 -35.63 23.51
CA LEU A 88 20.22 -34.70 24.21
C LEU A 88 19.98 -33.26 23.70
N VAL A 89 19.69 -32.35 24.62
CA VAL A 89 19.51 -30.93 24.32
C VAL A 89 20.73 -30.10 24.74
N TRP A 90 21.23 -29.27 23.84
CA TRP A 90 22.38 -28.41 24.05
C TRP A 90 21.97 -27.07 24.68
N GLY A 91 22.62 -26.69 25.78
CA GLY A 91 22.39 -25.42 26.46
C GLY A 91 23.33 -24.33 25.94
N ARG A 92 22.79 -23.21 25.44
CA ARG A 92 23.61 -22.06 25.00
C ARG A 92 23.44 -20.89 25.98
N ALA A 93 24.57 -20.38 26.48
CA ALA A 93 24.60 -19.15 27.26
C ALA A 93 24.75 -17.95 26.30
N TYR A 94 23.74 -17.10 26.23
CA TYR A 94 23.73 -15.89 25.39
C TYR A 94 24.07 -14.61 26.15
N ASP A 95 24.20 -14.71 27.47
CA ASP A 95 24.59 -13.61 28.35
C ASP A 95 25.76 -14.00 29.25
N LEU A 96 26.27 -13.03 30.00
CA LEU A 96 27.46 -13.18 30.83
C LEU A 96 27.14 -13.64 32.26
N ARG A 97 25.89 -14.05 32.56
CA ARG A 97 25.50 -14.48 33.91
C ARG A 97 26.24 -15.75 34.31
N ALA A 98 26.58 -15.86 35.59
CA ALA A 98 27.16 -17.07 36.16
C ALA A 98 26.05 -18.09 36.47
N TRP A 99 26.26 -19.34 36.07
CA TRP A 99 25.31 -20.44 36.24
C TRP A 99 25.84 -21.42 37.29
N ALA A 100 25.27 -21.35 38.49
CA ALA A 100 25.60 -22.28 39.58
C ALA A 100 25.02 -23.67 39.32
N GLY A 101 25.58 -24.70 39.94
CA GLY A 101 25.12 -26.09 39.78
C GLY A 101 25.57 -26.73 38.46
N ALA A 102 26.58 -26.16 37.80
CA ALA A 102 27.20 -26.78 36.64
C ALA A 102 27.97 -28.03 37.06
N GLN A 103 27.87 -29.09 36.27
CA GLN A 103 28.50 -30.38 36.57
C GLN A 103 29.25 -30.95 35.37
N ALA A 104 30.39 -31.60 35.63
CA ALA A 104 31.17 -32.32 34.64
C ALA A 104 31.65 -33.65 35.22
N ILE A 105 31.46 -34.75 34.49
CA ILE A 105 31.88 -36.09 34.92
C ILE A 105 32.86 -36.65 33.90
N GLY A 106 34.01 -37.12 34.39
CA GLY A 106 35.10 -37.65 33.54
C GLY A 106 36.03 -38.58 34.32
N PHE A 107 37.17 -38.92 33.73
CA PHE A 107 38.12 -39.92 34.23
C PHE A 107 39.51 -39.29 34.51
N PRO A 108 39.66 -38.44 35.55
CA PRO A 108 40.95 -37.84 35.87
C PRO A 108 41.94 -38.85 36.44
N GLN A 109 43.23 -38.57 36.30
CA GLN A 109 44.31 -39.37 36.87
C GLN A 109 44.32 -39.38 38.40
N VAL A 110 43.81 -38.32 39.04
CA VAL A 110 43.69 -38.28 40.51
C VAL A 110 42.64 -39.26 41.04
N GLN A 111 41.69 -39.67 40.18
CA GLN A 111 40.66 -40.66 40.49
C GLN A 111 40.96 -41.96 39.73
N ARG A 112 41.84 -42.76 40.33
CA ARG A 112 42.14 -44.14 39.94
C ARG A 112 41.71 -45.04 41.08
N ASP A 113 41.21 -46.23 40.78
CA ASP A 113 40.83 -47.17 41.84
C ASP A 113 42.06 -47.71 42.59
N GLY A 114 41.83 -48.54 43.62
CA GLY A 114 42.91 -49.14 44.42
C GLY A 114 43.88 -50.04 43.63
N HIS A 115 43.59 -50.33 42.35
CA HIS A 115 44.41 -51.11 41.44
C HIS A 115 45.05 -50.26 40.33
N GLY A 116 44.79 -48.95 40.30
CA GLY A 116 45.31 -48.04 39.28
C GLY A 116 44.49 -48.02 37.99
N GLU A 117 43.27 -48.58 37.99
CA GLU A 117 42.35 -48.58 36.85
C GLU A 117 41.54 -47.26 36.78
N LEU A 118 40.93 -46.99 35.61
CA LEU A 118 40.12 -45.79 35.39
C LEU A 118 38.87 -45.78 36.28
N ASP A 119 38.62 -44.66 36.95
CA ASP A 119 37.36 -44.41 37.67
C ASP A 119 36.85 -42.99 37.40
N THR A 120 35.55 -42.75 37.62
CA THR A 120 34.89 -41.47 37.33
C THR A 120 34.94 -40.52 38.51
N GLU A 121 35.13 -39.23 38.25
CA GLU A 121 34.97 -38.15 39.23
C GLU A 121 33.92 -37.14 38.75
N GLN A 122 33.06 -36.69 39.65
CA GLN A 122 32.03 -35.69 39.38
C GLN A 122 32.42 -34.32 39.96
N LEU A 123 32.77 -33.39 39.08
CA LEU A 123 33.06 -32.02 39.43
C LEU A 123 31.78 -31.18 39.46
N LEU A 124 31.53 -30.51 40.59
CA LEU A 124 30.47 -29.52 40.77
C LEU A 124 31.05 -28.10 40.83
N GLY A 125 30.41 -27.16 40.14
CA GLY A 125 30.93 -25.80 40.03
C GLY A 125 29.94 -24.77 39.49
N THR A 126 30.49 -23.60 39.15
CA THR A 126 29.75 -22.51 38.51
C THR A 126 30.32 -22.26 37.12
N LEU A 127 29.47 -22.34 36.09
CA LEU A 127 29.86 -21.97 34.73
C LEU A 127 29.82 -20.43 34.60
N LYS A 128 30.93 -19.83 34.17
CA LYS A 128 31.14 -18.38 34.08
C LYS A 128 31.47 -17.97 32.64
N PRO A 129 30.45 -17.66 31.81
CA PRO A 129 30.63 -17.18 30.43
C PRO A 129 31.38 -15.85 30.33
N GLY A 130 31.28 -14.98 31.35
CA GLY A 130 31.98 -13.70 31.40
C GLY A 130 33.49 -13.80 31.69
N SER A 131 34.02 -14.97 32.02
CA SER A 131 35.46 -15.20 32.17
C SER A 131 36.04 -15.73 30.87
N ASN A 132 37.31 -15.43 30.56
CA ASN A 132 37.99 -15.85 29.31
C ASN A 132 37.32 -15.32 28.00
N LEU A 133 36.64 -14.17 28.06
CA LEU A 133 35.96 -13.56 26.90
C LEU A 133 36.86 -13.36 25.66
N LEU A 134 38.13 -12.99 25.86
CA LEU A 134 39.07 -12.76 24.75
C LEU A 134 39.48 -14.04 24.03
N SER A 135 39.56 -15.16 24.74
CA SER A 135 39.74 -16.48 24.13
C SER A 135 38.41 -17.06 23.65
N GLY A 136 37.26 -16.56 24.12
CA GLY A 136 35.95 -17.11 23.75
C GLY A 136 35.68 -18.50 24.35
N ARG A 137 36.45 -18.90 25.37
CA ARG A 137 36.23 -20.10 26.17
C ARG A 137 35.51 -19.73 27.47
N HIS A 138 34.71 -20.64 28.01
CA HIS A 138 34.07 -20.43 29.32
C HIS A 138 34.96 -20.98 30.44
N VAL A 139 34.69 -20.54 31.68
CA VAL A 139 35.34 -21.08 32.88
C VAL A 139 34.31 -21.87 33.69
N LEU A 140 34.69 -23.07 34.11
CA LEU A 140 34.01 -23.83 35.15
C LEU A 140 34.82 -23.69 36.45
N ASP A 141 34.27 -22.95 37.41
CA ASP A 141 34.91 -22.66 38.69
C ASP A 141 34.45 -23.69 39.73
N CYS A 142 35.39 -24.45 40.29
CA CYS A 142 35.11 -25.57 41.19
C CYS A 142 34.52 -25.08 42.52
N ALA A 143 33.43 -25.69 42.99
CA ALA A 143 32.76 -25.27 44.22
C ALA A 143 33.52 -25.68 45.51
N TYR A 144 34.25 -26.80 45.48
CA TYR A 144 34.81 -27.43 46.69
C TYR A 144 36.35 -27.46 46.74
N GLY A 145 37.03 -26.64 45.92
CA GLY A 145 38.49 -26.66 45.78
C GLY A 145 38.98 -27.73 44.79
N ALA A 146 40.28 -27.72 44.50
CA ALA A 146 40.89 -28.66 43.56
C ALA A 146 41.64 -29.78 44.30
N PRO A 147 41.76 -30.98 43.70
CA PRO A 147 42.59 -32.05 44.23
C PRO A 147 44.07 -31.66 44.30
N GLU A 148 44.84 -32.33 45.16
CA GLU A 148 46.29 -32.13 45.21
C GLU A 148 46.96 -32.62 43.93
N PRO A 149 47.96 -31.90 43.39
CA PRO A 149 48.66 -32.29 42.18
C PRO A 149 49.47 -33.59 42.41
N PRO A 150 49.68 -34.43 41.38
CA PRO A 150 50.48 -35.64 41.50
C PRO A 150 51.94 -35.34 41.90
N GLY A 151 52.57 -36.24 42.67
CA GLY A 151 53.94 -36.05 43.18
C GLY A 151 55.04 -35.87 42.12
N GLY A 152 54.76 -36.20 40.85
CA GLY A 152 55.66 -35.98 39.70
C GLY A 152 55.47 -34.63 38.97
N GLY A 153 54.57 -33.77 39.45
CA GLY A 153 54.14 -32.56 38.73
C GLY A 153 53.09 -32.84 37.66
N GLY A 154 52.30 -31.83 37.27
CA GLY A 154 51.22 -31.94 36.30
C GLY A 154 49.84 -31.56 36.87
N SER A 155 48.82 -31.58 36.02
CA SER A 155 47.43 -31.28 36.42
C SER A 155 46.80 -32.49 37.13
N PRO A 156 46.18 -32.33 38.31
CA PRO A 156 45.37 -33.40 38.93
C PRO A 156 44.15 -33.77 38.08
N TRP A 157 43.70 -32.85 37.21
CA TRP A 157 42.61 -33.04 36.27
C TRP A 157 43.06 -33.65 34.93
N ALA A 158 44.33 -34.07 34.78
CA ALA A 158 44.76 -34.81 33.61
C ALA A 158 43.81 -35.99 33.36
N GLY A 159 43.21 -36.10 32.18
CA GLY A 159 42.15 -37.07 31.88
C GLY A 159 40.71 -36.50 31.89
N MET A 160 40.45 -35.31 32.46
CA MET A 160 39.13 -34.63 32.40
C MET A 160 38.84 -33.98 31.06
N SER A 161 39.87 -33.68 30.27
CA SER A 161 39.70 -33.10 28.93
C SER A 161 38.75 -33.95 28.09
N GLY A 162 37.71 -33.33 27.56
CA GLY A 162 36.64 -33.95 26.80
C GLY A 162 35.37 -34.29 27.60
N ALA A 163 35.35 -34.10 28.93
CA ALA A 163 34.14 -34.26 29.73
C ALA A 163 33.07 -33.23 29.35
N GLY A 164 31.81 -33.68 29.23
CA GLY A 164 30.67 -32.79 28.97
C GLY A 164 30.30 -31.97 30.21
N VAL A 165 30.05 -30.68 30.04
CA VAL A 165 29.62 -29.75 31.09
C VAL A 165 28.12 -29.52 30.98
N PHE A 166 27.36 -29.79 32.04
CA PHE A 166 25.91 -29.70 32.07
C PHE A 166 25.41 -28.63 33.04
N VAL A 167 24.35 -27.91 32.65
CA VAL A 167 23.59 -26.98 33.49
C VAL A 167 22.11 -27.30 33.29
N ASP A 168 21.38 -27.59 34.37
CA ASP A 168 19.96 -27.97 34.35
C ASP A 168 19.62 -29.08 33.33
N GLY A 169 20.53 -30.06 33.17
CA GLY A 169 20.38 -31.17 32.23
C GLY A 169 20.70 -30.86 30.76
N LEU A 170 21.15 -29.63 30.46
CA LEU A 170 21.52 -29.20 29.11
C LEU A 170 23.04 -29.21 28.93
N LEU A 171 23.54 -29.75 27.80
CA LEU A 171 24.97 -29.79 27.49
C LEU A 171 25.47 -28.38 27.11
N ALA A 172 26.19 -27.74 28.03
CA ALA A 172 26.66 -26.37 27.94
C ALA A 172 28.08 -26.21 27.34
N GLY A 173 28.86 -27.28 27.28
CA GLY A 173 30.19 -27.27 26.67
C GLY A 173 31.01 -28.53 26.97
N VAL A 174 32.30 -28.48 26.64
CA VAL A 174 33.27 -29.56 26.80
C VAL A 174 34.50 -29.05 27.54
N VAL A 175 34.96 -29.75 28.57
CA VAL A 175 36.20 -29.41 29.29
C VAL A 175 37.39 -29.55 28.34
N CYS A 176 38.28 -28.56 28.27
CA CYS A 176 39.40 -28.58 27.34
C CYS A 176 40.78 -28.32 27.97
N ALA A 177 40.86 -27.65 29.14
CA ALA A 177 42.15 -27.40 29.77
C ALA A 177 42.02 -27.08 31.26
N ASP A 178 43.09 -27.32 31.99
CA ASP A 178 43.32 -26.83 33.35
C ASP A 178 44.38 -25.71 33.32
N PRO A 179 43.97 -24.43 33.38
CA PRO A 179 44.88 -23.30 33.25
C PRO A 179 45.79 -23.13 34.47
N ALA A 180 47.08 -22.87 34.22
CA ALA A 180 48.04 -22.54 35.27
C ALA A 180 47.66 -21.27 36.05
N GLY A 181 48.09 -21.17 37.31
CA GLY A 181 47.92 -19.97 38.15
C GLY A 181 46.65 -19.94 39.01
N TRP A 182 45.74 -20.92 38.88
CA TRP A 182 44.49 -21.00 39.64
C TRP A 182 44.44 -22.15 40.66
N ARG A 183 45.60 -22.72 41.03
CA ARG A 183 45.70 -23.90 41.92
C ARG A 183 44.73 -25.02 41.51
N HIS A 184 44.55 -25.23 40.20
CA HIS A 184 43.64 -26.23 39.62
C HIS A 184 42.15 -26.05 39.97
N GLY A 185 41.75 -24.92 40.57
CA GLY A 185 40.36 -24.64 40.99
C GLY A 185 39.44 -24.20 39.85
N ARG A 186 39.95 -24.15 38.62
CA ARG A 186 39.21 -23.75 37.42
C ARG A 186 39.54 -24.68 36.29
N LEU A 187 38.51 -25.03 35.52
CA LEU A 187 38.67 -25.68 34.22
C LEU A 187 38.19 -24.75 33.12
N THR A 188 38.88 -24.80 31.99
CA THR A 188 38.49 -24.11 30.77
C THR A 188 37.55 -25.01 29.98
N VAL A 189 36.49 -24.44 29.44
CA VAL A 189 35.42 -25.13 28.72
C VAL A 189 35.28 -24.56 27.33
N THR A 190 35.35 -25.40 26.30
CA THR A 190 34.89 -25.08 24.94
C THR A 190 33.36 -24.96 24.98
N PRO A 191 32.77 -23.77 24.76
CA PRO A 191 31.32 -23.58 24.87
C PRO A 191 30.56 -24.35 23.80
N SER A 192 29.38 -24.88 24.14
CA SER A 192 28.47 -25.50 23.16
C SER A 192 28.15 -24.55 22.00
N ALA A 193 28.00 -23.25 22.27
CA ALA A 193 27.75 -22.22 21.28
C ALA A 193 28.84 -22.16 20.18
N THR A 194 30.10 -22.43 20.54
CA THR A 194 31.24 -22.47 19.61
C THR A 194 31.13 -23.65 18.65
N LEU A 195 30.70 -24.82 19.15
CA LEU A 195 30.46 -26.01 18.34
C LEU A 195 29.24 -25.83 17.44
N TRP A 196 28.18 -25.24 17.98
CA TRP A 196 26.96 -24.89 17.25
C TRP A 196 27.16 -23.87 16.12
N ALA A 197 28.19 -23.04 16.21
CA ALA A 197 28.54 -22.09 15.15
C ALA A 197 29.34 -22.73 14.00
N ASP A 198 29.83 -23.95 14.16
CA ASP A 198 30.63 -24.64 13.16
C ASP A 198 29.73 -25.53 12.27
N PHE A 199 29.53 -25.10 11.02
CA PHE A 199 28.69 -25.81 10.06
C PHE A 199 29.17 -27.25 9.81
N ARG A 200 30.50 -27.49 9.78
CA ARG A 200 31.03 -28.84 9.55
C ARG A 200 30.71 -29.75 10.72
N PHE A 201 30.83 -29.25 11.95
CA PHE A 201 30.44 -30.00 13.14
C PHE A 201 28.96 -30.43 13.09
N LEU A 202 28.05 -29.49 12.80
CA LEU A 202 26.61 -29.79 12.70
C LEU A 202 26.29 -30.77 11.58
N SER A 203 26.95 -30.62 10.42
CA SER A 203 26.81 -31.54 9.29
C SER A 203 27.23 -32.95 9.66
N GLU A 204 28.36 -33.13 10.34
CA GLU A 204 28.83 -34.45 10.78
C GLU A 204 27.93 -35.05 11.86
N CYS A 205 27.36 -34.24 12.76
CA CYS A 205 26.35 -34.72 13.72
C CYS A 205 25.14 -35.32 13.01
N LEU A 206 24.59 -34.61 12.01
CA LEU A 206 23.45 -35.08 11.22
C LEU A 206 23.77 -36.33 10.42
N LEU A 207 24.94 -36.37 9.76
CA LEU A 207 25.41 -37.55 9.02
C LEU A 207 25.60 -38.77 9.93
N ALA A 208 25.97 -38.55 11.19
CA ALA A 208 26.13 -39.59 12.19
C ALA A 208 24.84 -39.93 12.97
N GLY A 209 23.68 -39.43 12.52
CA GLY A 209 22.37 -39.75 13.08
C GLY A 209 22.02 -39.00 14.37
N HIS A 210 22.79 -37.98 14.76
CA HIS A 210 22.45 -37.07 15.85
C HIS A 210 21.73 -35.84 15.29
N LYS A 211 20.50 -35.59 15.73
CA LYS A 211 19.79 -34.34 15.41
C LYS A 211 19.99 -33.35 16.56
N PRO A 212 20.98 -32.44 16.48
CA PRO A 212 21.25 -31.53 17.59
C PRO A 212 20.07 -30.57 17.79
N GLU A 213 19.52 -30.53 19.01
CA GLU A 213 18.54 -29.54 19.45
C GLU A 213 19.17 -28.63 20.50
N SER A 214 18.86 -27.34 20.51
CA SER A 214 19.40 -26.42 21.51
C SER A 214 18.34 -25.54 22.15
N ARG A 215 18.52 -25.25 23.45
CA ARG A 215 17.78 -24.29 24.24
C ARG A 215 18.71 -23.25 24.88
N SER A 216 18.17 -22.07 25.18
CA SER A 216 18.87 -21.11 26.03
C SER A 216 18.88 -21.63 27.47
N LEU A 217 19.97 -21.41 28.20
CA LEU A 217 19.92 -21.51 29.66
C LEU A 217 19.01 -20.36 30.16
N ALA A 218 17.96 -20.67 30.93
CA ALA A 218 16.91 -19.72 31.36
C ALA A 218 16.54 -19.90 32.86
N SER A 219 16.08 -18.83 33.52
CA SER A 219 15.74 -18.76 34.95
C SER A 219 14.28 -19.16 35.28
N PRO A 220 13.92 -19.49 36.55
CA PRO A 220 12.55 -19.86 36.94
C PRO A 220 11.47 -18.83 36.59
N ARG A 221 11.77 -17.52 36.69
CA ARG A 221 10.86 -16.44 36.27
C ARG A 221 10.58 -16.45 34.76
N GLN A 222 11.51 -16.95 33.94
CA GLN A 222 11.31 -17.08 32.51
C GLN A 222 10.34 -18.22 32.20
N LEU A 223 10.40 -19.34 32.94
CA LEU A 223 9.44 -20.44 32.82
C LEU A 223 8.00 -20.02 33.18
N GLU A 224 7.81 -19.23 34.25
CA GLU A 224 6.49 -18.66 34.60
C GLU A 224 5.95 -17.73 33.51
N THR A 225 6.82 -16.94 32.88
CA THR A 225 6.47 -16.04 31.79
C THR A 225 6.08 -16.82 30.53
N GLU A 226 6.82 -17.89 30.20
CA GLU A 226 6.53 -18.76 29.05
C GLU A 226 5.17 -19.47 29.20
N GLU A 227 4.85 -19.97 30.38
CA GLU A 227 3.55 -20.59 30.67
C GLU A 227 2.40 -19.58 30.60
N PHE A 228 2.60 -18.36 31.12
CA PHE A 228 1.62 -17.27 30.97
C PHE A 228 1.36 -16.95 29.50
N GLU A 229 2.41 -16.85 28.69
CA GLU A 229 2.29 -16.54 27.26
C GLU A 229 1.61 -17.64 26.46
N ARG A 230 1.85 -18.91 26.82
CA ARG A 230 1.12 -20.04 26.23
C ARG A 230 -0.37 -19.91 26.47
N ARG A 231 -0.78 -19.68 27.73
CA ARG A 231 -2.20 -19.47 28.09
C ARG A 231 -2.81 -18.25 27.41
N PHE A 232 -2.04 -17.16 27.28
CA PHE A 232 -2.48 -15.96 26.57
C PHE A 232 -2.73 -16.25 25.08
N ARG A 233 -1.82 -16.96 24.40
CA ARG A 233 -2.00 -17.36 22.99
C ARG A 233 -3.24 -18.22 22.80
N GLU A 234 -3.45 -19.22 23.66
CA GLU A 234 -4.64 -20.08 23.63
C GLU A 234 -5.94 -19.26 23.74
N TYR A 235 -5.99 -18.33 24.70
CA TYR A 235 -7.13 -17.43 24.87
C TYR A 235 -7.41 -16.56 23.64
N VAL A 236 -6.35 -16.01 23.01
CA VAL A 236 -6.51 -15.21 21.80
C VAL A 236 -7.05 -16.04 20.64
N ILE A 237 -6.55 -17.27 20.46
CA ILE A 237 -6.98 -18.19 19.40
C ILE A 237 -8.47 -18.53 19.56
N GLU A 238 -8.91 -18.84 20.77
CA GLU A 238 -10.31 -19.16 21.05
C GLU A 238 -11.21 -17.94 20.78
N LYS A 239 -10.82 -16.75 21.28
CA LYS A 239 -11.65 -15.54 21.18
C LYS A 239 -11.66 -14.89 19.79
N SER A 240 -10.57 -15.01 19.04
CA SER A 240 -10.39 -14.33 17.74
C SER A 240 -10.54 -15.29 16.55
N GLY A 241 -10.46 -16.60 16.77
CA GLY A 241 -10.54 -17.64 15.75
C GLY A 241 -11.97 -18.04 15.37
N GLU A 242 -12.99 -17.45 16.00
CA GLU A 242 -14.39 -17.67 15.67
C GLU A 242 -14.99 -16.48 14.91
N LEU A 243 -15.59 -16.76 13.75
CA LEU A 243 -16.44 -15.86 12.99
C LEU A 243 -17.89 -16.13 13.36
N THR A 244 -18.53 -15.21 14.08
CA THR A 244 -19.98 -15.19 14.18
C THR A 244 -20.52 -14.51 12.93
N ILE A 245 -20.86 -15.29 11.89
CA ILE A 245 -21.52 -14.73 10.71
C ILE A 245 -22.95 -14.36 11.12
N ILE A 246 -23.09 -13.10 11.55
CA ILE A 246 -24.34 -12.35 11.72
C ILE A 246 -25.49 -13.19 12.27
N GLY A 247 -25.46 -13.63 13.53
CA GLY A 247 -26.66 -14.12 14.25
C GLY A 247 -27.54 -15.17 13.55
N LEU A 248 -27.06 -15.82 12.49
CA LEU A 248 -27.82 -16.72 11.64
C LEU A 248 -27.63 -18.12 12.20
N THR A 249 -28.52 -18.50 13.10
CA THR A 249 -28.71 -19.91 13.43
C THR A 249 -29.33 -20.56 12.19
N LEU A 250 -28.59 -21.43 11.52
CA LEU A 250 -29.12 -22.24 10.44
C LEU A 250 -30.01 -23.33 11.06
N SER A 251 -31.11 -23.66 10.39
CA SER A 251 -32.24 -24.49 10.84
C SER A 251 -31.92 -25.90 11.40
N ASP A 252 -30.65 -26.30 11.40
CA ASP A 252 -30.20 -27.67 11.66
C ASP A 252 -29.40 -27.82 12.97
N GLY A 253 -29.26 -26.76 13.79
CA GLY A 253 -28.56 -26.83 15.08
C GLY A 253 -27.04 -27.05 14.99
N GLU A 254 -26.48 -27.16 13.77
CA GLU A 254 -25.03 -27.20 13.54
C GLU A 254 -24.45 -25.78 13.45
N ALA A 255 -23.62 -25.46 14.45
CA ALA A 255 -22.65 -24.36 14.58
C ALA A 255 -23.18 -22.89 14.58
N GLU A 256 -23.26 -22.29 15.78
CA GLU A 256 -23.41 -20.84 15.99
C GLU A 256 -22.11 -20.05 15.70
N THR A 257 -20.96 -20.73 15.60
CA THR A 257 -19.63 -20.13 15.41
C THR A 257 -18.84 -20.86 14.31
N TRP A 258 -18.20 -20.10 13.43
CA TRP A 258 -17.46 -20.61 12.27
C TRP A 258 -15.96 -20.48 12.50
N PRO A 259 -15.13 -21.49 12.20
CA PRO A 259 -13.67 -21.31 12.21
C PRO A 259 -13.26 -20.24 11.20
N LEU A 260 -12.67 -19.15 11.68
CA LEU A 260 -12.22 -18.01 10.86
C LEU A 260 -11.31 -18.46 9.72
N ASP A 261 -10.50 -19.50 9.94
CA ASP A 261 -9.55 -20.04 8.96
C ASP A 261 -10.23 -20.65 7.73
N THR A 262 -11.47 -21.11 7.85
CA THR A 262 -12.25 -21.72 6.76
C THR A 262 -13.02 -20.65 5.97
N ALA A 263 -13.39 -19.55 6.64
CA ALA A 263 -14.24 -18.50 6.08
C ALA A 263 -13.47 -17.23 5.65
N TYR A 264 -12.22 -17.04 6.11
CA TYR A 264 -11.41 -15.88 5.77
C TYR A 264 -11.05 -15.87 4.28
N LEU A 265 -11.42 -14.79 3.60
CA LEU A 265 -11.00 -14.49 2.24
C LEU A 265 -9.93 -13.39 2.35
N SER A 266 -8.73 -13.65 1.81
CA SER A 266 -7.71 -12.61 1.73
C SER A 266 -8.20 -11.52 0.78
N LEU A 267 -8.51 -10.35 1.32
CA LEU A 267 -8.98 -9.20 0.56
C LEU A 267 -7.80 -8.40 0.01
N GLU A 268 -8.06 -7.59 -1.01
CA GLU A 268 -7.03 -6.74 -1.60
C GLU A 268 -6.87 -5.44 -0.80
N LEU A 269 -5.61 -5.10 -0.53
CA LEU A 269 -5.16 -3.86 0.07
C LEU A 269 -4.35 -3.08 -0.96
N VAL A 270 -4.58 -1.78 -1.05
CA VAL A 270 -3.74 -0.86 -1.82
C VAL A 270 -3.05 0.11 -0.88
N GLY A 271 -1.74 0.30 -1.06
CA GLY A 271 -1.02 1.34 -0.31
C GLY A 271 -1.34 2.73 -0.85
N ARG A 272 -1.31 3.76 -0.01
CA ARG A 272 -1.27 5.15 -0.52
C ARG A 272 0.15 5.68 -0.38
N ALA A 273 0.80 5.97 -1.52
CA ALA A 273 2.10 6.64 -1.53
C ALA A 273 1.91 8.13 -1.22
N ARG A 274 2.70 8.69 -0.29
CA ARG A 274 2.64 10.11 0.08
C ARG A 274 3.57 10.93 -0.82
N ASP A 275 3.01 11.97 -1.44
CA ASP A 275 3.71 13.25 -1.65
C ASP A 275 3.74 13.98 -0.30
N ALA A 276 4.84 13.85 0.44
CA ALA A 276 5.08 14.68 1.61
C ALA A 276 5.47 16.09 1.15
N ARG A 277 4.55 17.05 1.27
CA ARG A 277 4.88 18.48 1.23
C ARG A 277 5.96 18.76 2.28
N ARG A 278 7.17 19.09 1.83
CA ARG A 278 8.27 19.53 2.68
C ARG A 278 8.34 21.06 2.59
N ASP A 279 7.64 21.74 3.49
CA ASP A 279 7.95 23.13 3.82
C ASP A 279 9.20 23.15 4.69
N GLY A 280 10.21 23.94 4.31
CA GLY A 280 11.37 24.25 5.13
C GLY A 280 12.72 24.20 4.40
N PHE A 281 13.25 25.39 4.08
CA PHE A 281 14.64 25.62 3.69
C PHE A 281 15.61 25.01 4.72
N GLY A 282 16.46 24.07 4.30
CA GLY A 282 17.55 23.51 5.12
C GLY A 282 18.44 22.55 4.35
N LEU A 283 19.76 22.74 4.43
CA LEU A 283 20.79 22.05 3.65
C LEU A 283 20.74 20.51 3.71
N ARG A 284 21.09 19.90 2.56
CA ARG A 284 21.26 18.46 2.32
C ARG A 284 22.49 17.91 3.05
N THR A 285 22.33 16.77 3.73
CA THR A 285 23.37 15.74 3.83
C THR A 285 22.76 14.37 3.54
N ALA A 286 23.57 13.53 2.90
CA ALA A 286 23.19 12.40 2.08
C ALA A 286 22.76 11.14 2.85
N VAL A 287 21.86 10.40 2.21
CA VAL A 287 21.82 8.94 1.92
C VAL A 287 20.36 8.48 2.04
N GLU A 288 19.66 8.34 0.91
CA GLU A 288 18.34 7.72 0.83
C GLU A 288 18.46 6.27 0.29
N PRO A 289 17.76 5.28 0.90
CA PRO A 289 17.76 3.88 0.45
C PRO A 289 16.86 3.66 -0.79
N PRO A 290 16.98 2.50 -1.50
CA PRO A 290 16.34 2.25 -2.79
C PRO A 290 14.90 1.71 -2.66
N ASP A 291 14.17 1.79 -3.78
CA ASP A 291 12.83 1.22 -4.10
C ASP A 291 11.58 1.81 -3.43
N ARG A 292 10.91 2.72 -4.17
CA ARG A 292 9.47 3.01 -4.00
C ARG A 292 8.70 2.40 -5.17
N ALA A 293 8.18 1.19 -4.98
CA ALA A 293 7.19 0.59 -5.88
C ALA A 293 5.84 1.30 -5.75
N GLU A 294 5.16 1.57 -6.87
CA GLU A 294 3.77 2.07 -6.84
C GLU A 294 2.87 1.05 -6.11
N PRO A 295 1.87 1.55 -5.35
CA PRO A 295 0.97 0.68 -4.64
C PRO A 295 0.06 -0.03 -5.64
N THR A 296 0.35 -1.31 -5.84
CA THR A 296 -0.52 -2.26 -6.54
C THR A 296 -1.46 -2.87 -5.52
N PRO A 297 -2.72 -3.23 -5.88
CA PRO A 297 -3.58 -4.02 -5.03
C PRO A 297 -2.88 -5.34 -4.79
N ARG A 298 -2.64 -5.64 -3.52
CA ARG A 298 -1.98 -6.86 -3.07
C ARG A 298 -2.90 -7.56 -2.10
N ARG A 299 -2.80 -8.89 -2.04
CA ARG A 299 -3.48 -9.66 -1.00
C ARG A 299 -3.02 -9.16 0.37
N ALA A 300 -3.92 -9.19 1.35
CA ALA A 300 -3.69 -8.53 2.64
C ALA A 300 -2.36 -8.94 3.30
N GLU A 301 -1.97 -10.20 3.14
CA GLU A 301 -0.71 -10.76 3.66
C GLU A 301 0.52 -10.11 3.04
N GLU A 302 0.49 -9.91 1.71
CA GLU A 302 1.57 -9.31 0.94
C GLU A 302 1.65 -7.80 1.18
N ALA A 303 0.50 -7.12 1.29
CA ALA A 303 0.44 -5.69 1.54
C ALA A 303 0.90 -5.32 2.95
N LEU A 304 0.70 -6.20 3.93
CA LEU A 304 1.16 -6.00 5.31
C LEU A 304 2.63 -6.42 5.52
N ALA A 305 3.24 -7.10 4.55
CA ALA A 305 4.59 -7.65 4.67
C ALA A 305 5.64 -6.55 4.95
N GLY A 306 6.40 -6.73 6.03
CA GLY A 306 7.52 -5.85 6.39
C GLY A 306 7.13 -4.51 7.05
N HIS A 307 5.84 -4.22 7.23
CA HIS A 307 5.39 -2.97 7.84
C HIS A 307 5.14 -3.10 9.35
N ARG A 308 5.89 -2.33 10.16
CA ARG A 308 5.72 -2.32 11.62
C ARG A 308 4.55 -1.44 12.09
N ARG A 309 4.12 -0.47 11.29
CA ARG A 309 3.09 0.52 11.62
C ARG A 309 2.14 0.68 10.44
N VAL A 310 0.91 0.21 10.59
CA VAL A 310 -0.09 0.19 9.52
C VAL A 310 -1.37 0.89 9.97
N LEU A 311 -1.87 1.81 9.15
CA LEU A 311 -3.20 2.41 9.30
C LEU A 311 -4.09 1.83 8.19
N LEU A 312 -5.01 0.95 8.57
CA LEU A 312 -5.94 0.32 7.66
C LEU A 312 -7.23 1.14 7.54
N ARG A 313 -7.50 1.65 6.34
CA ARG A 313 -8.75 2.33 5.96
C ARG A 313 -9.70 1.39 5.24
N GLY A 314 -11.01 1.64 5.34
CA GLY A 314 -12.00 0.93 4.55
C GLY A 314 -13.43 1.28 4.94
N ALA A 315 -14.38 1.09 4.03
CA ALA A 315 -15.81 1.39 4.23
C ALA A 315 -16.47 0.52 5.33
N ALA A 316 -17.74 0.81 5.65
CA ALA A 316 -18.53 -0.03 6.55
C ALA A 316 -18.59 -1.47 6.01
N GLY A 317 -18.38 -2.48 6.86
CA GLY A 317 -18.55 -3.88 6.45
C GLY A 317 -17.49 -4.40 5.47
N SER A 318 -16.43 -3.62 5.21
CA SER A 318 -15.36 -4.02 4.30
C SER A 318 -14.47 -5.16 4.82
N GLY A 319 -14.56 -5.52 6.11
CA GLY A 319 -13.80 -6.63 6.71
C GLY A 319 -12.60 -6.23 7.57
N LYS A 320 -12.43 -4.94 7.93
CA LYS A 320 -11.29 -4.46 8.76
C LYS A 320 -11.13 -5.20 10.09
N THR A 321 -12.21 -5.32 10.87
CA THR A 321 -12.18 -6.04 12.15
C THR A 321 -11.89 -7.52 11.94
N THR A 322 -12.44 -8.13 10.88
CA THR A 322 -12.16 -9.52 10.50
C THR A 322 -10.69 -9.73 10.16
N LEU A 323 -10.06 -8.78 9.46
CA LEU A 323 -8.63 -8.81 9.17
C LEU A 323 -7.77 -8.71 10.44
N LEU A 324 -8.15 -7.86 11.41
CA LEU A 324 -7.47 -7.81 12.72
C LEU A 324 -7.62 -9.11 13.51
N GLN A 325 -8.82 -9.70 13.55
CA GLN A 325 -9.08 -10.98 14.22
C GLN A 325 -8.29 -12.12 13.60
N TRP A 326 -8.20 -12.13 12.26
CA TRP A 326 -7.40 -13.10 11.53
C TRP A 326 -5.92 -12.94 11.88
N LEU A 327 -5.38 -11.71 11.83
CA LEU A 327 -4.00 -11.42 12.23
C LEU A 327 -3.70 -11.83 13.67
N ALA A 328 -4.61 -11.56 14.61
CA ALA A 328 -4.47 -11.99 15.99
C ALA A 328 -4.37 -13.53 16.10
N THR A 329 -5.20 -14.25 15.36
CA THR A 329 -5.25 -15.71 15.37
C THR A 329 -3.98 -16.32 14.77
N VAL A 330 -3.58 -15.92 13.56
CA VAL A 330 -2.37 -16.48 12.90
C VAL A 330 -1.09 -16.12 13.64
N THR A 331 -1.02 -14.92 14.24
CA THR A 331 0.13 -14.51 15.06
C THR A 331 0.21 -15.29 16.37
N ALA A 332 -0.93 -15.53 17.03
CA ALA A 332 -0.96 -16.31 18.28
C ALA A 332 -0.62 -17.80 18.06
N ARG A 333 -0.99 -18.39 16.92
CA ARG A 333 -0.61 -19.78 16.56
C ARG A 333 0.85 -19.92 16.11
N GLY A 334 1.42 -18.86 15.54
CA GLY A 334 2.70 -18.94 14.84
C GLY A 334 2.60 -19.47 13.41
N ASP A 335 1.38 -19.70 12.91
CA ASP A 335 1.08 -20.16 11.55
C ASP A 335 1.01 -18.99 10.56
N LEU A 336 2.09 -18.20 10.49
CA LEU A 336 2.13 -17.00 9.68
C LEU A 336 2.29 -17.34 8.19
N PRO A 337 1.45 -16.80 7.30
CA PRO A 337 1.63 -16.91 5.86
C PRO A 337 2.98 -16.34 5.38
N PRO A 338 3.48 -16.79 4.22
CA PRO A 338 4.65 -16.19 3.58
C PRO A 338 4.49 -14.66 3.47
N GLY A 339 5.51 -13.90 3.92
CA GLY A 339 5.50 -12.43 3.94
C GLY A 339 5.23 -11.80 5.33
N LEU A 340 4.52 -12.48 6.21
CA LEU A 340 4.23 -11.99 7.57
C LEU A 340 5.24 -12.45 8.63
N GLY A 341 6.40 -13.00 8.23
CA GLY A 341 7.43 -13.49 9.15
C GLY A 341 7.97 -12.44 10.13
N HIS A 342 7.84 -11.15 9.80
CA HIS A 342 8.17 -10.06 10.73
C HIS A 342 7.27 -10.02 11.97
N LEU A 343 6.10 -10.68 11.96
CA LEU A 343 5.21 -10.86 13.11
C LEU A 343 5.55 -12.12 13.93
N SER A 344 6.53 -12.93 13.49
CA SER A 344 6.90 -14.16 14.17
C SER A 344 7.35 -13.87 15.61
N GLY A 345 6.84 -14.67 16.55
CA GLY A 345 7.11 -14.51 17.98
C GLY A 345 6.41 -13.32 18.63
N CYS A 346 5.59 -12.55 17.91
CA CYS A 346 4.83 -11.44 18.50
C CYS A 346 3.60 -11.93 19.27
N LEU A 347 3.16 -11.13 20.24
CA LEU A 347 1.98 -11.34 21.06
C LEU A 347 0.90 -10.32 20.65
N PRO A 348 -0.22 -10.75 20.05
CA PRO A 348 -1.26 -9.86 19.56
C PRO A 348 -2.17 -9.36 20.71
N LEU A 349 -2.32 -8.05 20.82
CA LEU A 349 -3.25 -7.38 21.76
C LEU A 349 -4.29 -6.59 20.97
N LEU A 350 -5.52 -7.11 20.90
CA LEU A 350 -6.65 -6.45 20.25
C LEU A 350 -7.34 -5.47 21.22
N LEU A 351 -7.36 -4.19 20.85
CA LEU A 351 -7.82 -3.05 21.62
C LEU A 351 -8.92 -2.30 20.86
N PRO A 352 -10.21 -2.63 21.08
CA PRO A 352 -11.32 -1.89 20.48
C PRO A 352 -11.46 -0.49 21.09
N LEU A 353 -11.20 0.57 20.31
CA LEU A 353 -11.21 1.96 20.80
C LEU A 353 -12.57 2.38 21.37
N ARG A 354 -13.66 1.85 20.81
CA ARG A 354 -15.03 2.05 21.31
C ARG A 354 -15.20 1.72 22.79
N ASN A 355 -14.42 0.77 23.30
CA ASN A 355 -14.46 0.34 24.70
C ASN A 355 -13.51 1.17 25.57
N LEU A 356 -12.40 1.65 25.00
CA LEU A 356 -11.32 2.30 25.74
C LEU A 356 -11.55 3.78 26.03
N VAL A 357 -12.27 4.50 25.17
CA VAL A 357 -12.42 5.96 25.27
C VAL A 357 -13.58 6.36 26.21
N ARG A 358 -14.44 5.42 26.63
CA ARG A 358 -15.62 5.68 27.48
C ARG A 358 -15.31 5.83 28.98
N GLY A 359 -14.18 5.33 29.46
CA GLY A 359 -13.80 5.36 30.89
C GLY A 359 -13.15 6.65 31.38
N GLY A 360 -12.93 7.64 30.50
CA GLY A 360 -12.17 8.85 30.82
C GLY A 360 -10.82 8.87 30.09
N GLU A 361 -9.72 8.84 30.82
CA GLU A 361 -8.39 8.80 30.22
C GLU A 361 -8.15 7.47 29.47
N PRO A 362 -7.47 7.50 28.31
CA PRO A 362 -7.06 6.28 27.62
C PRO A 362 -6.21 5.36 28.54
N PRO A 363 -6.32 4.03 28.40
CA PRO A 363 -5.65 3.11 29.30
C PRO A 363 -4.12 3.22 29.23
N GLN A 364 -3.48 2.99 30.37
CA GLN A 364 -2.03 2.81 30.44
C GLN A 364 -1.63 1.41 29.94
N PRO A 365 -0.37 1.19 29.53
CA PRO A 365 0.07 -0.09 28.97
C PRO A 365 -0.27 -1.34 29.80
N GLU A 366 -0.16 -1.27 31.13
CA GLU A 366 -0.51 -2.40 32.01
C GLU A 366 -2.02 -2.72 32.02
N GLU A 367 -2.86 -1.78 31.64
CA GLU A 367 -4.32 -1.95 31.55
C GLU A 367 -4.76 -2.55 30.20
N PHE A 368 -3.86 -2.64 29.21
CA PHE A 368 -4.16 -3.24 27.91
C PHE A 368 -4.59 -4.70 28.05
N LEU A 369 -3.97 -5.44 28.97
CA LEU A 369 -4.33 -6.83 29.21
C LEU A 369 -5.72 -6.95 29.83
N ALA A 370 -6.13 -6.00 30.68
CA ALA A 370 -7.48 -5.95 31.21
C ALA A 370 -8.52 -5.65 30.11
N ALA A 371 -8.15 -4.82 29.12
CA ALA A 371 -8.99 -4.52 27.96
C ALA A 371 -9.09 -5.69 26.96
N ALA A 372 -7.97 -6.37 26.67
CA ALA A 372 -7.91 -7.43 25.66
C ALA A 372 -8.30 -8.82 26.22
N ALA A 373 -7.84 -9.15 27.43
CA ALA A 373 -7.93 -10.48 28.04
C ALA A 373 -8.15 -10.40 29.57
N ARG A 374 -9.25 -9.75 29.97
CA ARG A 374 -9.64 -9.54 31.39
C ARG A 374 -9.44 -10.74 32.33
N PRO A 375 -9.78 -12.00 31.97
CA PRO A 375 -9.58 -13.16 32.86
C PRO A 375 -8.11 -13.44 33.21
N LEU A 376 -7.17 -13.01 32.36
CA LEU A 376 -5.73 -13.26 32.53
C LEU A 376 -5.00 -12.10 33.20
N ALA A 377 -5.63 -10.92 33.29
CA ALA A 377 -4.99 -9.70 33.78
C ALA A 377 -4.60 -9.72 35.27
N GLY A 378 -5.23 -10.59 36.07
CA GLY A 378 -4.97 -10.70 37.52
C GLY A 378 -3.89 -11.69 37.94
N LEU A 379 -3.23 -12.37 36.98
CA LEU A 379 -2.20 -13.37 37.30
C LEU A 379 -0.88 -12.71 37.72
N PRO A 380 -0.11 -13.26 38.69
CA PRO A 380 1.17 -12.68 39.10
C PRO A 380 2.17 -12.48 37.95
N ALA A 381 2.17 -13.40 36.98
CA ALA A 381 3.02 -13.33 35.78
C ALA A 381 2.64 -12.18 34.82
N ALA A 382 1.44 -11.61 34.93
CA ALA A 382 0.98 -10.49 34.10
C ALA A 382 1.56 -9.14 34.55
N GLN A 383 2.03 -9.02 35.80
CA GLN A 383 2.49 -7.75 36.35
C GLN A 383 3.76 -7.24 35.65
N GLY A 384 3.67 -6.08 35.01
CA GLY A 384 4.79 -5.49 34.26
C GLY A 384 5.10 -6.23 32.96
N TRP A 385 4.30 -7.23 32.58
CA TRP A 385 4.53 -8.06 31.40
C TRP A 385 4.26 -7.27 30.12
N VAL A 386 3.17 -6.50 30.06
CA VAL A 386 2.81 -5.73 28.86
C VAL A 386 3.87 -4.68 28.58
N THR A 387 4.27 -3.88 29.58
CA THR A 387 5.33 -2.88 29.42
C THR A 387 6.65 -3.51 28.98
N ARG A 388 7.02 -4.67 29.55
CA ARG A 388 8.25 -5.37 29.16
C ARG A 388 8.21 -5.82 27.71
N ARG A 389 7.13 -6.48 27.28
CA ARG A 389 6.98 -6.99 25.91
C ARG A 389 6.83 -5.87 24.87
N LEU A 390 6.17 -4.75 25.23
CA LEU A 390 6.14 -3.54 24.40
C LEU A 390 7.54 -2.95 24.21
N THR A 391 8.34 -2.89 25.28
CA THR A 391 9.73 -2.40 25.24
C THR A 391 10.64 -3.29 24.40
N GLU A 392 10.45 -4.62 24.48
CA GLU A 392 11.17 -5.60 23.66
C GLU A 392 10.72 -5.63 22.19
N GLY A 393 9.63 -4.93 21.86
CA GLY A 393 9.06 -4.90 20.51
C GLY A 393 8.38 -6.20 20.07
N THR A 394 8.02 -7.08 21.01
CA THR A 394 7.40 -8.38 20.76
C THR A 394 5.88 -8.35 20.88
N VAL A 395 5.28 -7.16 20.91
CA VAL A 395 3.82 -6.98 20.92
C VAL A 395 3.34 -6.48 19.57
N LEU A 396 2.22 -7.05 19.10
CA LEU A 396 1.43 -6.54 17.99
C LEU A 396 0.16 -5.90 18.56
N LEU A 397 0.14 -4.56 18.66
CA LEU A 397 -1.03 -3.79 19.08
C LEU A 397 -1.98 -3.61 17.91
N LEU A 398 -3.17 -4.22 18.02
CA LEU A 398 -4.25 -4.14 17.04
C LEU A 398 -5.33 -3.20 17.59
N ILE A 399 -5.36 -1.94 17.16
CA ILE A 399 -6.26 -0.91 17.65
C ILE A 399 -7.44 -0.78 16.68
N ASP A 400 -8.63 -1.21 17.09
CA ASP A 400 -9.81 -1.29 16.22
C ASP A 400 -10.74 -0.08 16.40
N GLY A 401 -11.10 0.60 15.30
CA GLY A 401 -12.26 1.50 15.23
C GLY A 401 -12.01 2.95 15.66
N VAL A 402 -11.04 3.66 15.06
CA VAL A 402 -10.88 5.12 15.28
C VAL A 402 -12.15 5.90 14.90
N ASP A 403 -12.88 5.42 13.89
CA ASP A 403 -14.15 6.00 13.45
C ASP A 403 -15.28 5.91 14.48
N GLU A 404 -15.14 5.02 15.46
CA GLU A 404 -16.10 4.82 16.54
C GLU A 404 -15.84 5.76 17.73
N VAL A 405 -14.78 6.57 17.67
CA VAL A 405 -14.45 7.59 18.66
C VAL A 405 -15.22 8.89 18.33
N PRO A 406 -15.96 9.47 19.30
CA PRO A 406 -16.62 10.77 19.14
C PRO A 406 -15.64 11.86 18.68
N GLU A 407 -16.07 12.77 17.82
CA GLU A 407 -15.19 13.80 17.25
C GLU A 407 -14.47 14.63 18.33
N ALA A 408 -15.15 14.94 19.43
CA ALA A 408 -14.60 15.67 20.58
C ALA A 408 -13.40 14.95 21.23
N ASP A 409 -13.37 13.61 21.22
CA ASP A 409 -12.35 12.80 21.87
C ASP A 409 -11.22 12.35 20.93
N ARG A 410 -11.39 12.50 19.60
CA ARG A 410 -10.38 12.07 18.61
C ARG A 410 -9.01 12.73 18.80
N ARG A 411 -8.97 14.00 19.25
CA ARG A 411 -7.72 14.70 19.55
C ARG A 411 -6.97 14.05 20.72
N ARG A 412 -7.69 13.63 21.76
CA ARG A 412 -7.12 12.94 22.93
C ARG A 412 -6.63 11.55 22.55
N THR A 413 -7.40 10.79 21.77
CA THR A 413 -6.98 9.48 21.26
C THR A 413 -5.72 9.59 20.40
N LEU A 414 -5.61 10.63 19.56
CA LEU A 414 -4.41 10.87 18.76
C LEU A 414 -3.18 11.15 19.64
N ALA A 415 -3.33 11.96 20.70
CA ALA A 415 -2.24 12.24 21.64
C ALA A 415 -1.77 10.94 22.32
N TRP A 416 -2.69 10.13 22.83
CA TRP A 416 -2.38 8.84 23.42
C TRP A 416 -1.65 7.87 22.48
N VAL A 417 -2.11 7.76 21.22
CA VAL A 417 -1.41 6.95 20.21
C VAL A 417 0.02 7.47 19.99
N LYS A 418 0.21 8.79 19.89
CA LYS A 418 1.55 9.40 19.73
C LYS A 418 2.46 9.13 20.94
N ASP A 419 1.92 9.16 22.16
CA ASP A 419 2.68 8.88 23.38
C ASP A 419 3.13 7.42 23.42
N LEU A 420 2.27 6.47 23.01
CA LEU A 420 2.65 5.06 22.88
C LEU A 420 3.74 4.84 21.85
N LEU A 421 3.66 5.51 20.69
CA LEU A 421 4.66 5.42 19.64
C LEU A 421 6.01 5.99 20.07
N ALA A 422 6.00 7.02 20.91
CA ALA A 422 7.21 7.61 21.48
C ALA A 422 7.84 6.72 22.55
N ALA A 423 7.03 6.11 23.43
CA ALA A 423 7.49 5.25 24.50
C ALA A 423 7.95 3.87 24.02
N TYR A 424 7.27 3.31 23.01
CA TYR A 424 7.51 1.94 22.52
C TYR A 424 7.67 1.91 20.98
N PRO A 425 8.77 2.46 20.45
CA PRO A 425 8.98 2.58 19.01
C PRO A 425 9.15 1.22 18.30
N GLU A 426 9.61 0.20 19.04
CA GLU A 426 9.90 -1.15 18.55
C GLU A 426 8.66 -2.08 18.50
N ALA A 427 7.56 -1.71 19.15
CA ALA A 427 6.31 -2.46 19.05
C ALA A 427 5.71 -2.35 17.63
N ARG A 428 4.86 -3.32 17.27
CA ARG A 428 4.12 -3.31 16.00
C ARG A 428 2.72 -2.79 16.24
N TYR A 429 2.23 -1.95 15.33
CA TYR A 429 0.96 -1.25 15.44
C TYR A 429 0.14 -1.45 14.18
N MET A 430 -1.12 -1.86 14.35
CA MET A 430 -2.12 -1.82 13.30
C MET A 430 -3.36 -1.11 13.80
N ILE A 431 -3.76 -0.04 13.13
CA ILE A 431 -4.90 0.79 13.52
C ILE A 431 -5.93 0.76 12.42
N THR A 432 -7.22 0.58 12.73
CA THR A 432 -8.30 0.62 11.73
C THR A 432 -9.12 1.90 11.82
N THR A 433 -9.57 2.40 10.67
CA THR A 433 -10.44 3.57 10.57
C THR A 433 -11.28 3.56 9.30
N ARG A 434 -12.29 4.43 9.22
CA ARG A 434 -13.00 4.72 7.96
C ARG A 434 -12.33 5.87 7.21
N PRO A 435 -12.41 5.92 5.87
CA PRO A 435 -11.87 7.02 5.08
C PRO A 435 -12.37 8.40 5.56
N SER A 436 -13.64 8.50 5.99
CA SER A 436 -14.28 9.73 6.44
C SER A 436 -13.98 10.13 7.89
N ALA A 437 -13.44 9.25 8.72
CA ALA A 437 -13.29 9.52 10.15
C ALA A 437 -12.05 10.35 10.50
N VAL A 438 -11.00 10.24 9.70
CA VAL A 438 -9.75 10.97 9.88
C VAL A 438 -9.28 11.50 8.53
N ARG A 439 -8.82 12.76 8.51
CA ARG A 439 -8.25 13.36 7.31
C ARG A 439 -7.10 12.51 6.77
N GLU A 440 -6.83 12.64 5.49
CA GLU A 440 -5.66 12.02 4.88
C GLU A 440 -4.37 12.46 5.61
N GLY A 441 -3.46 11.52 5.86
CA GLY A 441 -2.21 11.79 6.55
C GLY A 441 -2.30 11.98 8.07
N TRP A 442 -3.41 11.57 8.71
CA TRP A 442 -3.64 11.74 10.16
C TRP A 442 -2.52 11.21 11.07
N LEU A 443 -1.88 10.11 10.67
CA LEU A 443 -0.73 9.50 11.36
C LEU A 443 0.51 9.38 10.48
N ALA A 444 0.52 10.03 9.32
CA ALA A 444 1.60 9.86 8.37
C ALA A 444 2.93 10.46 8.89
N ASP A 445 2.88 11.48 9.73
CA ASP A 445 4.07 12.04 10.40
C ASP A 445 4.61 11.12 11.52
N ALA A 446 3.84 10.09 11.91
CA ALA A 446 4.22 9.11 12.92
C ALA A 446 4.78 7.79 12.33
N GLY A 447 5.06 7.79 11.01
CA GLY A 447 5.67 6.66 10.31
C GLY A 447 4.72 5.50 10.00
N PHE A 448 3.41 5.76 9.94
CA PHE A 448 2.41 4.77 9.53
C PHE A 448 2.35 4.64 8.02
N VAL A 449 2.27 3.39 7.54
CA VAL A 449 1.87 3.08 6.17
C VAL A 449 0.36 3.03 6.11
N GLU A 450 -0.24 3.88 5.30
CA GLU A 450 -1.70 3.86 5.08
C GLU A 450 -2.04 2.84 3.99
N LEU A 451 -2.85 1.85 4.35
CA LEU A 451 -3.39 0.84 3.43
C LEU A 451 -4.91 0.98 3.38
N GLU A 452 -5.50 0.88 2.20
CA GLU A 452 -6.95 0.89 2.01
C GLU A 452 -7.45 -0.51 1.61
N LEU A 453 -8.49 -0.98 2.31
CA LEU A 453 -9.18 -2.23 2.05
C LEU A 453 -10.22 -2.03 0.95
N LEU A 454 -9.96 -2.65 -0.21
CA LEU A 454 -10.79 -2.53 -1.40
C LEU A 454 -12.07 -3.37 -1.30
N PRO A 455 -13.15 -2.99 -2.00
CA PRO A 455 -14.32 -3.85 -2.18
C PRO A 455 -13.92 -5.19 -2.84
N MET A 456 -14.68 -6.26 -2.58
CA MET A 456 -14.43 -7.55 -3.22
C MET A 456 -14.58 -7.43 -4.74
N GLY A 457 -13.54 -7.82 -5.45
CA GLY A 457 -13.60 -8.03 -6.90
C GLY A 457 -14.57 -9.16 -7.25
N ARG A 458 -14.95 -9.26 -8.52
CA ARG A 458 -15.94 -10.26 -8.95
C ARG A 458 -15.52 -11.70 -8.66
N ALA A 459 -14.23 -12.02 -8.81
CA ALA A 459 -13.70 -13.34 -8.46
C ALA A 459 -13.80 -13.61 -6.95
N ASP A 460 -13.49 -12.62 -6.13
CA ASP A 460 -13.58 -12.68 -4.67
C ASP A 460 -15.01 -12.86 -4.17
N VAL A 461 -15.98 -12.18 -4.80
CA VAL A 461 -17.41 -12.36 -4.52
C VAL A 461 -17.85 -13.80 -4.80
N LEU A 462 -17.46 -14.37 -5.94
CA LEU A 462 -17.81 -15.76 -6.29
C LEU A 462 -17.13 -16.76 -5.35
N ALA A 463 -15.85 -16.54 -5.01
CA ALA A 463 -15.13 -17.35 -4.04
C ALA A 463 -15.76 -17.26 -2.64
N PHE A 464 -16.24 -16.09 -2.23
CA PHE A 464 -16.95 -15.89 -0.97
C PHE A 464 -18.26 -16.69 -0.95
N ILE A 465 -19.08 -16.58 -2.00
CA ILE A 465 -20.34 -17.33 -2.13
C ILE A 465 -20.08 -18.84 -2.03
N ASP A 466 -19.04 -19.32 -2.71
CA ASP A 466 -18.65 -20.73 -2.72
C ASP A 466 -18.21 -21.24 -1.35
N ARG A 467 -17.29 -20.53 -0.69
CA ARG A 467 -16.81 -20.88 0.66
C ARG A 467 -17.94 -20.84 1.67
N TRP A 468 -18.80 -19.82 1.61
CA TRP A 468 -19.95 -19.69 2.51
C TRP A 468 -20.90 -20.89 2.39
N HIS A 469 -21.30 -21.27 1.17
CA HIS A 469 -22.25 -22.38 1.00
C HIS A 469 -21.59 -23.75 1.31
N THR A 470 -20.31 -23.93 0.99
CA THR A 470 -19.53 -25.12 1.34
C THR A 470 -19.49 -25.32 2.85
N ALA A 471 -19.13 -24.27 3.57
CA ALA A 471 -19.08 -24.28 5.02
C ALA A 471 -20.49 -24.57 5.58
N ALA A 472 -21.54 -24.02 4.97
CA ALA A 472 -22.94 -24.25 5.33
C ALA A 472 -23.51 -25.64 5.02
N GLY A 473 -22.67 -26.65 4.82
CA GLY A 473 -23.09 -28.05 4.71
C GLY A 473 -23.45 -28.51 3.30
N GLN A 474 -23.20 -27.68 2.27
CA GLN A 474 -23.47 -28.01 0.86
C GLN A 474 -22.83 -29.33 0.39
N ALA A 475 -21.72 -29.78 1.00
CA ALA A 475 -21.07 -31.03 0.63
C ALA A 475 -22.05 -32.23 0.64
N ARG A 476 -23.12 -32.18 1.44
CA ARG A 476 -24.07 -33.28 1.64
C ARG A 476 -25.45 -33.10 0.97
N ASP A 477 -25.76 -31.96 0.33
CA ASP A 477 -27.10 -31.67 -0.26
C ASP A 477 -27.03 -31.05 -1.68
N GLU A 478 -27.62 -31.73 -2.67
CA GLU A 478 -27.70 -31.25 -4.07
C GLU A 478 -28.58 -30.01 -4.25
N ARG A 479 -29.57 -29.77 -3.40
CA ARG A 479 -30.44 -28.58 -3.50
C ARG A 479 -29.68 -27.31 -3.13
N LEU A 480 -28.81 -27.39 -2.11
CA LEU A 480 -27.97 -26.27 -1.69
C LEU A 480 -26.94 -25.88 -2.77
N ARG A 481 -26.46 -26.87 -3.54
CA ARG A 481 -25.63 -26.62 -4.74
C ARG A 481 -26.38 -25.81 -5.79
N GLY A 482 -27.63 -26.20 -6.09
CA GLY A 482 -28.48 -25.47 -7.04
C GLY A 482 -28.75 -24.02 -6.63
N PHE A 483 -28.93 -23.73 -5.33
CA PHE A 483 -29.11 -22.36 -4.84
C PHE A 483 -27.84 -21.52 -4.96
N ARG A 484 -26.67 -22.09 -4.64
CA ARG A 484 -25.37 -21.43 -4.84
C ARG A 484 -25.19 -21.04 -6.31
N ASP A 485 -25.41 -21.97 -7.23
CA ASP A 485 -25.18 -21.76 -8.66
C ASP A 485 -26.11 -20.68 -9.22
N ALA A 486 -27.38 -20.71 -8.82
CA ALA A 486 -28.35 -19.69 -9.19
C ALA A 486 -27.97 -18.30 -8.65
N LEU A 487 -27.48 -18.21 -7.40
CA LEU A 487 -27.01 -16.96 -6.81
C LEU A 487 -25.75 -16.43 -7.52
N ALA A 488 -24.78 -17.30 -7.79
CA ALA A 488 -23.57 -16.94 -8.51
C ALA A 488 -23.90 -16.38 -9.91
N ALA A 489 -24.83 -17.01 -10.63
CA ALA A 489 -25.33 -16.50 -11.90
C ALA A 489 -26.10 -15.17 -11.75
N ALA A 490 -26.90 -15.02 -10.71
CA ALA A 490 -27.67 -13.80 -10.45
C ALA A 490 -26.77 -12.59 -10.13
N VAL A 491 -25.72 -12.78 -9.32
CA VAL A 491 -24.74 -11.73 -8.98
C VAL A 491 -23.96 -11.25 -10.21
N VAL A 492 -23.74 -12.16 -11.17
CA VAL A 492 -23.10 -11.87 -12.46
C VAL A 492 -24.03 -11.10 -13.41
N THR A 493 -25.30 -11.50 -13.48
CA THR A 493 -26.25 -11.01 -14.48
C THR A 493 -27.02 -9.76 -14.04
N LYS A 494 -27.31 -9.62 -12.74
CA LYS A 494 -28.06 -8.49 -12.17
C LYS A 494 -27.09 -7.46 -11.60
N ARG A 495 -26.95 -6.31 -12.28
CA ARG A 495 -26.01 -5.24 -11.94
C ARG A 495 -26.13 -4.74 -10.48
N ASP A 496 -27.36 -4.57 -9.98
CA ASP A 496 -27.58 -4.02 -8.63
C ASP A 496 -27.21 -5.02 -7.53
N LEU A 497 -27.50 -6.30 -7.75
CA LEU A 497 -27.12 -7.39 -6.85
C LEU A 497 -25.59 -7.57 -6.86
N GLY A 498 -24.96 -7.52 -8.04
CA GLY A 498 -23.52 -7.55 -8.19
C GLY A 498 -22.81 -6.43 -7.44
N ARG A 499 -23.34 -5.20 -7.51
CA ARG A 499 -22.83 -4.03 -6.77
C ARG A 499 -22.97 -4.17 -5.25
N LEU A 500 -24.04 -4.79 -4.76
CA LEU A 500 -24.24 -5.02 -3.33
C LEU A 500 -23.30 -6.10 -2.78
N ALA A 501 -23.07 -7.15 -3.56
CA ALA A 501 -22.28 -8.30 -3.14
C ALA A 501 -20.77 -8.01 -3.02
N THR A 502 -20.26 -6.87 -3.51
CA THR A 502 -18.85 -6.48 -3.33
C THR A 502 -18.50 -6.16 -1.88
N ASN A 503 -19.49 -5.91 -1.02
CA ASN A 503 -19.29 -5.76 0.42
C ASN A 503 -19.43 -7.15 1.10
N PRO A 504 -18.39 -7.64 1.80
CA PRO A 504 -18.40 -8.97 2.43
C PRO A 504 -19.60 -9.25 3.32
N LEU A 505 -20.03 -8.25 4.11
CA LEU A 505 -21.21 -8.39 4.96
C LEU A 505 -22.49 -8.59 4.14
N MET A 506 -22.68 -7.75 3.12
CA MET A 506 -23.85 -7.84 2.25
C MET A 506 -23.86 -9.15 1.47
N CYS A 507 -22.69 -9.61 1.01
CA CYS A 507 -22.54 -10.90 0.37
C CYS A 507 -22.97 -12.05 1.30
N ALA A 508 -22.55 -12.02 2.57
CA ALA A 508 -22.96 -13.01 3.57
C ALA A 508 -24.48 -13.00 3.81
N LEU A 509 -25.10 -11.82 3.93
CA LEU A 509 -26.56 -11.69 4.07
C LEU A 509 -27.31 -12.20 2.84
N ILE A 510 -26.81 -11.92 1.64
CA ILE A 510 -27.37 -12.42 0.38
C ILE A 510 -27.29 -13.95 0.35
N CYS A 511 -26.17 -14.54 0.75
CA CYS A 511 -26.01 -16.00 0.81
C CYS A 511 -27.00 -16.62 1.82
N ALA A 512 -27.15 -16.00 3.00
CA ALA A 512 -28.11 -16.43 4.01
C ALA A 512 -29.56 -16.35 3.54
N LEU A 513 -29.93 -15.25 2.86
CA LEU A 513 -31.25 -15.08 2.26
C LEU A 513 -31.52 -16.08 1.14
N ASN A 514 -30.52 -16.33 0.30
CA ASN A 514 -30.60 -17.29 -0.79
C ASN A 514 -30.92 -18.70 -0.27
N ARG A 515 -30.24 -19.15 0.79
CA ARG A 515 -30.54 -20.42 1.44
C ARG A 515 -31.93 -20.41 2.09
N SER A 516 -32.22 -19.38 2.88
CA SER A 516 -33.44 -19.33 3.69
C SER A 516 -34.72 -19.28 2.85
N ARG A 517 -34.69 -18.60 1.68
CA ARG A 517 -35.81 -18.46 0.74
C ARG A 517 -35.74 -19.41 -0.45
N ARG A 518 -34.97 -20.49 -0.36
CA ARG A 518 -34.86 -21.55 -1.40
C ARG A 518 -34.53 -21.01 -2.80
N GLY A 519 -33.55 -20.10 -2.88
CA GLY A 519 -33.05 -19.54 -4.15
C GLY A 519 -33.72 -18.25 -4.61
N TYR A 520 -34.75 -17.75 -3.89
CA TYR A 520 -35.41 -16.49 -4.25
C TYR A 520 -34.79 -15.28 -3.55
N LEU A 521 -34.38 -14.27 -4.32
CA LEU A 521 -33.85 -13.01 -3.81
C LEU A 521 -34.77 -11.82 -4.15
N PRO A 522 -34.99 -10.90 -3.19
CA PRO A 522 -35.69 -9.64 -3.44
C PRO A 522 -35.01 -8.78 -4.52
N HIS A 523 -35.77 -7.84 -5.11
CA HIS A 523 -35.28 -6.92 -6.12
C HIS A 523 -35.01 -5.54 -5.50
N GLY A 524 -33.81 -5.01 -5.71
CA GLY A 524 -33.41 -3.70 -5.21
C GLY A 524 -32.93 -3.70 -3.75
N ARG A 525 -32.21 -2.63 -3.38
CA ARG A 525 -31.48 -2.51 -2.11
C ARG A 525 -32.39 -2.55 -0.87
N MET A 526 -33.47 -1.77 -0.90
CA MET A 526 -34.38 -1.63 0.25
C MET A 526 -35.12 -2.93 0.58
N GLU A 527 -35.54 -3.68 -0.44
CA GLU A 527 -36.23 -4.96 -0.25
C GLU A 527 -35.28 -6.03 0.30
N LEU A 528 -34.01 -5.97 -0.08
CA LEU A 528 -32.96 -6.86 0.41
C LEU A 528 -32.64 -6.59 1.88
N TYR A 529 -32.52 -5.33 2.29
CA TYR A 529 -32.35 -4.96 3.71
C TYR A 529 -33.54 -5.38 4.55
N ARG A 530 -34.77 -5.15 4.07
CA ARG A 530 -36.00 -5.58 4.76
C ARG A 530 -36.04 -7.11 4.90
N ALA A 531 -35.76 -7.84 3.83
CA ALA A 531 -35.72 -9.30 3.88
C ALA A 531 -34.64 -9.84 4.83
N ALA A 532 -33.48 -9.19 4.89
CA ALA A 532 -32.41 -9.53 5.84
C ALA A 532 -32.82 -9.27 7.29
N LEU A 533 -33.49 -8.14 7.56
CA LEU A 533 -34.05 -7.83 8.88
C LEU A 533 -35.11 -8.86 9.28
N ASP A 534 -36.04 -9.21 8.38
CA ASP A 534 -37.05 -10.24 8.63
C ASP A 534 -36.41 -11.60 8.93
N LEU A 535 -35.32 -11.95 8.24
CA LEU A 535 -34.57 -13.18 8.47
C LEU A 535 -33.95 -13.21 9.88
N LEU A 536 -33.39 -12.09 10.34
CA LEU A 536 -32.74 -11.96 11.64
C LEU A 536 -33.75 -11.88 12.80
N LEU A 537 -34.92 -11.27 12.57
CA LEU A 537 -35.94 -11.02 13.60
C LEU A 537 -37.02 -12.11 13.70
N ILE A 538 -37.55 -12.62 12.58
CA ILE A 538 -38.80 -13.43 12.56
C ILE A 538 -38.55 -14.94 12.61
N ARG A 539 -37.46 -15.44 12.01
CA ARG A 539 -37.21 -16.90 11.94
C ARG A 539 -36.59 -17.50 13.20
N ARG A 540 -35.89 -16.69 14.00
CA ARG A 540 -35.10 -17.16 15.15
C ARG A 540 -35.97 -17.59 16.34
N ASP A 541 -37.16 -17.01 16.50
CA ASP A 541 -38.07 -17.32 17.60
C ASP A 541 -38.94 -18.56 17.34
N ARG A 542 -39.25 -18.87 16.07
CA ARG A 542 -40.08 -20.05 15.68
C ARG A 542 -39.33 -21.39 15.69
N GLU A 543 -38.01 -21.41 15.52
CA GLU A 543 -37.22 -22.65 15.39
C GLU A 543 -36.70 -23.21 16.74
N ARG A 544 -36.88 -22.49 17.87
CA ARG A 544 -36.32 -22.88 19.19
C ARG A 544 -37.34 -23.42 20.22
N ASP A 545 -38.53 -23.80 19.77
CA ASP A 545 -39.69 -24.42 20.46
C ASP A 545 -39.51 -24.91 21.94
N ILE A 546 -39.18 -23.98 22.86
CA ILE A 546 -39.22 -24.16 24.31
C ILE A 546 -39.79 -22.86 24.90
N ALA A 547 -41.11 -22.81 24.98
CA ALA A 547 -41.86 -21.68 25.53
C ALA A 547 -41.72 -21.61 27.06
N VAL A 548 -40.80 -20.77 27.57
CA VAL A 548 -40.83 -20.25 28.96
C VAL A 548 -40.16 -18.85 29.00
N GLY A 549 -40.92 -17.75 29.05
CA GLY A 549 -40.37 -16.40 29.22
C GLY A 549 -41.27 -15.22 28.80
N LEU A 550 -40.67 -14.03 28.59
CA LEU A 550 -41.27 -12.75 28.13
C LEU A 550 -41.92 -12.82 26.73
N GLU A 551 -42.04 -14.01 26.15
CA GLU A 551 -42.28 -14.28 24.73
C GLU A 551 -43.76 -14.15 24.36
N GLY A 552 -44.04 -13.53 23.22
CA GLY A 552 -45.38 -13.37 22.68
C GLY A 552 -45.40 -12.58 21.37
N PRO A 553 -46.46 -12.77 20.54
CA PRO A 553 -46.56 -12.16 19.22
C PRO A 553 -46.51 -10.62 19.24
N GLU A 554 -46.87 -9.99 20.36
CA GLU A 554 -46.84 -8.55 20.54
C GLU A 554 -45.41 -8.00 20.65
N LEU A 555 -44.51 -8.73 21.35
CA LEU A 555 -43.11 -8.32 21.46
C LEU A 555 -42.37 -8.56 20.13
N GLU A 556 -42.63 -9.68 19.46
CA GLU A 556 -42.10 -10.00 18.12
C GLU A 556 -42.44 -8.91 17.09
N GLN A 557 -43.70 -8.48 17.06
CA GLN A 557 -44.16 -7.42 16.15
C GLN A 557 -43.57 -6.05 16.49
N ALA A 558 -43.24 -5.79 17.77
CA ALA A 558 -42.71 -4.51 18.23
C ALA A 558 -41.18 -4.41 18.17
N GLN A 559 -40.43 -5.51 17.98
CA GLN A 559 -38.96 -5.48 17.96
C GLN A 559 -38.40 -4.45 16.96
N PRO A 560 -38.88 -4.36 15.70
CA PRO A 560 -38.36 -3.36 14.75
C PRO A 560 -38.53 -1.94 15.27
N ALA A 561 -39.67 -1.60 15.88
CA ALA A 561 -39.96 -0.28 16.40
C ALA A 561 -39.06 0.08 17.59
N LEU A 562 -38.79 -0.87 18.50
CA LEU A 562 -37.88 -0.66 19.62
C LEU A 562 -36.43 -0.46 19.14
N LEU A 563 -35.98 -1.25 18.17
CA LEU A 563 -34.66 -1.12 17.56
C LEU A 563 -34.49 0.21 16.81
N GLN A 564 -35.54 0.65 16.11
CA GLN A 564 -35.59 1.96 15.45
C GLN A 564 -35.36 3.12 16.43
N LYS A 565 -35.97 3.08 17.64
CA LYS A 565 -35.75 4.14 18.65
C LYS A 565 -34.29 4.22 19.10
N ILE A 566 -33.60 3.09 19.23
CA ILE A 566 -32.17 3.05 19.56
C ILE A 566 -31.31 3.53 18.36
N ALA A 567 -31.59 3.02 17.16
CA ALA A 567 -30.86 3.39 15.94
C ALA A 567 -30.97 4.90 15.64
N TYR A 568 -32.17 5.46 15.81
CA TYR A 568 -32.43 6.87 15.60
C TYR A 568 -31.61 7.77 16.53
N TRP A 569 -31.56 7.40 17.82
CA TRP A 569 -30.73 8.13 18.78
C TRP A 569 -29.25 8.10 18.41
N LEU A 570 -28.75 6.95 17.95
CA LEU A 570 -27.35 6.80 17.52
C LEU A 570 -27.02 7.71 16.34
N ILE A 571 -27.83 7.70 15.26
CA ILE A 571 -27.61 8.56 14.09
C ILE A 571 -27.70 10.03 14.44
N ARG A 572 -28.74 10.44 15.18
CA ARG A 572 -28.97 11.84 15.56
C ARG A 572 -27.81 12.42 16.39
N ASN A 573 -27.14 11.60 17.19
CA ASN A 573 -26.00 12.01 18.01
C ASN A 573 -24.64 11.72 17.38
N GLY A 574 -24.59 11.21 16.14
CA GLY A 574 -23.35 10.83 15.47
C GLY A 574 -22.54 9.76 16.23
N ARG A 575 -23.24 8.84 16.93
CA ARG A 575 -22.63 7.78 17.75
C ARG A 575 -22.79 6.41 17.09
N SER A 576 -21.83 5.52 17.31
CA SER A 576 -21.87 4.11 16.87
C SER A 576 -22.32 3.14 17.97
N GLN A 577 -22.31 3.58 19.24
CA GLN A 577 -22.66 2.77 20.40
C GLN A 577 -23.45 3.59 21.43
N ILE A 578 -24.21 2.92 22.28
CA ILE A 578 -25.02 3.50 23.35
C ILE A 578 -24.73 2.81 24.68
N GLU A 579 -24.81 3.53 25.79
CA GLU A 579 -24.71 2.99 27.14
C GLU A 579 -25.97 2.19 27.48
N TRP A 580 -25.84 1.07 28.20
CA TRP A 580 -26.93 0.17 28.54
C TRP A 580 -28.08 0.90 29.23
N HIS A 581 -27.77 1.66 30.29
CA HIS A 581 -28.75 2.45 31.01
C HIS A 581 -29.46 3.49 30.12
N LYS A 582 -28.75 4.02 29.11
CA LYS A 582 -29.32 5.00 28.18
C LYS A 582 -30.26 4.34 27.19
N ALA A 583 -29.92 3.15 26.70
CA ALA A 583 -30.83 2.34 25.89
C ALA A 583 -32.08 1.96 26.69
N VAL A 584 -31.94 1.58 27.97
CA VAL A 584 -33.08 1.36 28.87
C VAL A 584 -33.93 2.62 29.00
N GLU A 585 -33.33 3.80 29.22
CA GLU A 585 -34.08 5.08 29.29
C GLU A 585 -34.85 5.39 28.00
N ILE A 586 -34.27 5.10 26.83
CA ILE A 586 -34.94 5.27 25.54
C ILE A 586 -36.15 4.34 25.44
N LEU A 587 -35.98 3.06 25.80
CA LEU A 587 -37.08 2.11 25.76
C LEU A 587 -38.15 2.44 26.81
N ASP A 588 -37.77 2.83 28.01
CA ASP A 588 -38.68 3.20 29.10
C ASP A 588 -39.57 4.39 28.72
N ARG A 589 -39.04 5.34 27.94
CA ARG A 589 -39.83 6.42 27.33
C ARG A 589 -40.78 5.96 26.23
N ALA A 590 -40.43 4.90 25.51
CA ALA A 590 -41.23 4.37 24.40
C ALA A 590 -42.34 3.40 24.86
N LEU A 591 -42.10 2.64 25.93
CA LEU A 591 -43.01 1.61 26.44
C LEU A 591 -44.42 2.09 26.81
N PRO A 592 -44.64 3.30 27.39
CA PRO A 592 -45.97 3.81 27.66
C PRO A 592 -46.85 3.92 26.40
N ALA A 593 -46.25 4.12 25.23
CA ALA A 593 -46.94 4.14 23.94
C ALA A 593 -47.16 2.73 23.34
N MET A 594 -46.66 1.67 24.01
CA MET A 594 -46.77 0.27 23.61
C MET A 594 -47.31 -0.61 24.75
N PRO A 595 -48.57 -0.44 25.20
CA PRO A 595 -49.08 -1.10 26.41
C PRO A 595 -48.99 -2.63 26.39
N ALA A 596 -49.21 -3.24 25.21
CA ALA A 596 -49.09 -4.69 25.02
C ALA A 596 -47.66 -5.21 25.20
N VAL A 597 -46.66 -4.38 24.92
CA VAL A 597 -45.23 -4.69 25.09
C VAL A 597 -44.81 -4.40 26.53
N ALA A 598 -45.25 -3.28 27.11
CA ALA A 598 -45.00 -2.91 28.50
C ALA A 598 -45.59 -3.93 29.50
N ALA A 599 -46.68 -4.62 29.14
CA ALA A 599 -47.25 -5.70 29.93
C ALA A 599 -46.37 -6.97 29.94
N ARG A 600 -45.42 -7.11 29.00
CA ARG A 600 -44.52 -8.28 28.93
C ARG A 600 -43.35 -8.17 29.88
N GLY A 601 -42.81 -6.99 30.12
CA GLY A 601 -41.69 -6.78 31.05
C GLY A 601 -41.22 -5.33 31.10
N SER A 602 -40.27 -5.07 31.99
CA SER A 602 -39.59 -3.77 32.10
C SER A 602 -38.73 -3.47 30.86
N ALA A 603 -38.40 -2.19 30.65
CA ALA A 603 -37.49 -1.75 29.58
C ALA A 603 -36.15 -2.49 29.59
N GLU A 604 -35.63 -2.83 30.78
CA GLU A 604 -34.38 -3.57 30.90
C GLU A 604 -34.53 -5.04 30.50
N GLU A 605 -35.61 -5.70 30.93
CA GLU A 605 -35.91 -7.08 30.53
C GLU A 605 -36.13 -7.21 29.02
N ILE A 606 -36.83 -6.23 28.43
CA ILE A 606 -37.04 -6.14 26.98
C ILE A 606 -35.73 -5.88 26.25
N LEU A 607 -34.86 -4.99 26.75
CA LEU A 607 -33.55 -4.75 26.13
C LEU A 607 -32.69 -6.02 26.15
N ARG A 608 -32.65 -6.76 27.28
CA ARG A 608 -31.95 -8.05 27.35
C ARG A 608 -32.52 -9.04 26.34
N HIS A 609 -33.84 -9.09 26.20
CA HIS A 609 -34.50 -9.92 25.20
C HIS A 609 -34.06 -9.53 23.78
N LEU A 610 -34.05 -8.24 23.43
CA LEU A 610 -33.60 -7.77 22.12
C LEU A 610 -32.13 -8.14 21.84
N VAL A 611 -31.23 -8.02 22.82
CA VAL A 611 -29.82 -8.41 22.65
C VAL A 611 -29.68 -9.92 22.42
N LEU A 612 -30.40 -10.73 23.18
CA LEU A 612 -30.30 -12.19 23.08
C LEU A 612 -30.95 -12.73 21.81
N ARG A 613 -32.11 -12.16 21.40
CA ARG A 613 -32.98 -12.72 20.37
C ARG A 613 -32.89 -12.02 19.00
N SER A 614 -32.76 -10.70 18.92
CA SER A 614 -32.82 -9.99 17.63
C SER A 614 -31.65 -10.28 16.68
N GLY A 615 -30.48 -10.68 17.22
CA GLY A 615 -29.25 -10.87 16.44
C GLY A 615 -28.67 -9.60 15.80
N LEU A 616 -29.32 -8.44 16.00
CA LEU A 616 -28.94 -7.15 15.44
C LEU A 616 -28.19 -6.26 16.44
N LEU A 617 -28.43 -6.48 17.73
CA LEU A 617 -27.74 -5.77 18.81
C LEU A 617 -26.71 -6.68 19.47
N ARG A 618 -25.55 -6.12 19.80
CA ARG A 618 -24.53 -6.77 20.61
C ARG A 618 -24.31 -5.98 21.88
N GLN A 619 -23.78 -6.67 22.90
CA GLN A 619 -23.33 -6.06 24.15
C GLN A 619 -21.79 -6.20 24.24
N PRO A 620 -21.00 -5.28 23.65
CA PRO A 620 -19.54 -5.39 23.58
C PRO A 620 -18.85 -5.33 24.94
N THR A 621 -19.47 -4.62 25.89
CA THR A 621 -19.06 -4.60 27.30
C THR A 621 -20.30 -4.76 28.18
N ALA A 622 -20.11 -5.02 29.47
CA ALA A 622 -21.23 -5.11 30.43
C ALA A 622 -22.13 -3.86 30.43
N GLU A 623 -21.64 -2.71 29.97
CA GLU A 623 -22.32 -1.41 30.07
C GLU A 623 -22.69 -0.80 28.71
N THR A 624 -22.41 -1.45 27.58
CA THR A 624 -22.58 -0.82 26.26
C THR A 624 -23.26 -1.73 25.25
N LEU A 625 -23.95 -1.11 24.29
CA LEU A 625 -24.74 -1.75 23.25
C LEU A 625 -24.39 -1.13 21.89
N ASP A 626 -24.30 -1.95 20.85
CA ASP A 626 -24.13 -1.50 19.46
C ASP A 626 -24.91 -2.35 18.46
N PHE A 627 -25.08 -1.82 17.24
CA PHE A 627 -25.58 -2.61 16.13
C PHE A 627 -24.46 -3.47 15.57
N ILE A 628 -24.79 -4.71 15.20
CA ILE A 628 -23.87 -5.63 14.52
C ILE A 628 -23.27 -5.02 13.25
N HIS A 629 -24.04 -4.14 12.59
CA HIS A 629 -23.55 -3.36 11.48
C HIS A 629 -24.24 -2.00 11.31
N ARG A 630 -23.46 -0.99 10.90
CA ARG A 630 -23.94 0.38 10.67
C ARG A 630 -25.03 0.47 9.59
N THR A 631 -24.99 -0.36 8.54
CA THR A 631 -26.07 -0.35 7.51
C THR A 631 -27.45 -0.65 8.09
N PHE A 632 -27.56 -1.54 9.08
CA PHE A 632 -28.84 -1.80 9.75
C PHE A 632 -29.22 -0.67 10.69
N GLN A 633 -28.24 -0.05 11.35
CA GLN A 633 -28.44 1.18 12.11
C GLN A 633 -28.97 2.29 11.20
N ASP A 634 -28.32 2.57 10.07
CA ASP A 634 -28.68 3.60 9.10
C ASP A 634 -30.09 3.35 8.53
N PHE A 635 -30.41 2.09 8.19
CA PHE A 635 -31.73 1.70 7.68
C PHE A 635 -32.83 1.92 8.72
N LEU A 636 -32.66 1.40 9.94
CA LEU A 636 -33.67 1.54 11.00
C LEU A 636 -33.79 2.99 11.49
N GLY A 637 -32.67 3.70 11.63
CA GLY A 637 -32.67 5.09 12.06
C GLY A 637 -33.23 6.03 10.98
N ALA A 638 -33.01 5.75 9.69
CA ALA A 638 -33.64 6.48 8.60
C ALA A 638 -35.17 6.28 8.58
N GLN A 639 -35.65 5.05 8.80
CA GLN A 639 -37.10 4.80 8.96
C GLN A 639 -37.67 5.57 10.15
N ALA A 640 -37.01 5.58 11.31
CA ALA A 640 -37.49 6.35 12.47
C ALA A 640 -37.48 7.86 12.23
N ALA A 641 -36.46 8.41 11.55
CA ALA A 641 -36.41 9.83 11.19
C ALA A 641 -37.60 10.22 10.30
N VAL A 642 -37.98 9.32 9.38
CA VAL A 642 -39.14 9.48 8.51
C VAL A 642 -40.45 9.40 9.30
N ASP A 643 -40.57 8.41 10.19
CA ASP A 643 -41.78 8.18 10.99
C ASP A 643 -42.05 9.33 11.97
N ASP A 644 -40.99 9.89 12.56
CA ASP A 644 -41.05 11.04 13.49
C ASP A 644 -41.07 12.40 12.74
N TRP A 645 -41.13 12.42 11.40
CA TRP A 645 -41.12 13.62 10.55
C TRP A 645 -39.93 14.57 10.75
N ASP A 646 -38.76 14.06 11.16
CA ASP A 646 -37.56 14.86 11.42
C ASP A 646 -36.76 15.12 10.12
N PHE A 647 -37.46 15.70 9.13
CA PHE A 647 -36.89 15.96 7.80
C PHE A 647 -35.82 17.06 7.84
N ASP A 648 -35.95 18.02 8.74
CA ASP A 648 -34.94 19.06 8.93
C ASP A 648 -33.60 18.46 9.35
N LEU A 649 -33.58 17.46 10.25
CA LEU A 649 -32.35 16.75 10.61
C LEU A 649 -31.68 16.11 9.39
N LEU A 650 -32.46 15.40 8.56
CA LEU A 650 -31.95 14.75 7.35
C LEU A 650 -31.42 15.80 6.36
N VAL A 651 -32.22 16.81 6.04
CA VAL A 651 -31.90 17.83 5.03
C VAL A 651 -30.72 18.70 5.48
N ASN A 652 -30.61 19.04 6.77
CA ASN A 652 -29.50 19.85 7.29
C ASN A 652 -28.16 19.12 7.22
N ASN A 653 -28.14 17.79 7.32
CA ASN A 653 -26.92 17.00 7.22
C ASN A 653 -26.61 16.48 5.80
N ALA A 654 -27.46 16.75 4.80
CA ALA A 654 -27.33 16.23 3.42
C ALA A 654 -26.03 16.62 2.66
N HIS A 655 -25.28 17.61 3.16
CA HIS A 655 -24.00 18.02 2.61
C HIS A 655 -22.82 17.15 3.12
N ASP A 656 -23.03 16.39 4.20
CA ASP A 656 -22.05 15.45 4.77
C ASP A 656 -22.15 14.09 4.07
N ASP A 657 -21.00 13.52 3.66
CA ASP A 657 -20.90 12.19 3.05
C ASP A 657 -21.42 11.09 3.97
N GLN A 658 -21.33 11.26 5.29
CA GLN A 658 -21.79 10.25 6.25
C GLN A 658 -23.31 10.06 6.27
N TRP A 659 -24.05 11.04 5.75
CA TRP A 659 -25.51 11.05 5.72
C TRP A 659 -26.08 10.64 4.36
N GLU A 660 -25.24 10.45 3.33
CA GLU A 660 -25.69 10.08 2.00
C GLU A 660 -26.54 8.80 2.02
N ASP A 661 -26.04 7.72 2.64
CA ASP A 661 -26.76 6.45 2.75
C ASP A 661 -28.03 6.58 3.61
N VAL A 662 -27.98 7.36 4.69
CA VAL A 662 -29.14 7.62 5.58
C VAL A 662 -30.24 8.33 4.80
N LEU A 663 -29.92 9.34 3.99
CA LEU A 663 -30.90 10.05 3.16
C LEU A 663 -31.47 9.17 2.06
N ARG A 664 -30.63 8.40 1.36
CA ARG A 664 -31.08 7.44 0.34
C ARG A 664 -32.07 6.42 0.94
N MET A 665 -31.77 5.90 2.13
CA MET A 665 -32.66 4.99 2.86
C MET A 665 -33.93 5.70 3.34
N ALA A 666 -33.84 6.94 3.83
CA ALA A 666 -35.00 7.73 4.27
C ALA A 666 -35.98 7.97 3.11
N VAL A 667 -35.50 8.32 1.92
CA VAL A 667 -36.34 8.46 0.72
C VAL A 667 -36.99 7.12 0.34
N GLY A 668 -36.24 6.02 0.45
CA GLY A 668 -36.77 4.67 0.22
C GLY A 668 -37.88 4.26 1.21
N HIS A 669 -37.73 4.64 2.49
CA HIS A 669 -38.69 4.39 3.56
C HIS A 669 -39.92 5.31 3.51
N ALA A 670 -39.75 6.54 3.02
CA ALA A 670 -40.77 7.57 3.07
C ALA A 670 -42.03 7.21 2.25
N PRO A 671 -43.23 7.40 2.80
CA PRO A 671 -44.47 7.31 2.02
C PRO A 671 -44.51 8.41 0.94
N PRO A 672 -45.34 8.27 -0.12
CA PRO A 672 -45.27 9.12 -1.31
C PRO A 672 -45.30 10.64 -1.04
N ARG A 673 -46.10 11.10 -0.06
CA ARG A 673 -46.18 12.51 0.33
C ARG A 673 -44.90 13.00 1.01
N ALA A 674 -44.46 12.30 2.06
CA ALA A 674 -43.23 12.60 2.80
C ALA A 674 -41.99 12.54 1.90
N ARG A 675 -41.95 11.57 0.99
CA ARG A 675 -40.88 11.42 -0.02
C ARG A 675 -40.80 12.65 -0.91
N GLY A 676 -41.95 13.11 -1.42
CA GLY A 676 -42.02 14.33 -2.21
C GLY A 676 -41.58 15.57 -1.43
N GLU A 677 -41.92 15.67 -0.16
CA GLU A 677 -41.51 16.77 0.73
C GLU A 677 -40.00 16.79 1.00
N LEU A 678 -39.41 15.64 1.37
CA LEU A 678 -37.96 15.49 1.55
C LEU A 678 -37.17 15.94 0.32
N LEU A 679 -37.57 15.49 -0.88
CA LEU A 679 -36.90 15.91 -2.12
C LEU A 679 -37.10 17.40 -2.41
N ARG A 680 -38.29 17.97 -2.13
CA ARG A 680 -38.51 19.43 -2.25
C ARG A 680 -37.61 20.20 -1.30
N MET A 681 -37.52 19.80 -0.03
CA MET A 681 -36.66 20.46 0.96
C MET A 681 -35.17 20.43 0.57
N LEU A 682 -34.69 19.31 0.01
CA LEU A 682 -33.32 19.22 -0.53
C LEU A 682 -33.08 20.20 -1.68
N LEU A 683 -34.02 20.27 -2.64
CA LEU A 683 -33.93 21.20 -3.76
C LEU A 683 -34.02 22.67 -3.30
N ASP A 684 -34.95 22.98 -2.41
CA ASP A 684 -35.14 24.33 -1.86
C ASP A 684 -33.91 24.79 -1.07
N ARG A 685 -33.26 23.88 -0.35
CA ARG A 685 -31.97 24.16 0.32
C ARG A 685 -30.86 24.41 -0.70
N GLY A 686 -30.77 23.59 -1.75
CA GLY A 686 -29.78 23.80 -2.83
C GLY A 686 -29.99 25.11 -3.62
N GLU A 687 -31.21 25.62 -3.67
CA GLU A 687 -31.49 26.94 -4.23
C GLU A 687 -30.96 28.06 -3.33
N ARG A 688 -31.15 27.94 -2.00
CA ARG A 688 -30.70 28.89 -0.98
C ARG A 688 -29.19 28.89 -0.77
N GLU A 689 -28.55 27.73 -0.78
CA GLU A 689 -27.13 27.55 -0.47
C GLU A 689 -26.30 27.27 -1.72
N ALA A 690 -25.73 28.33 -2.32
CA ALA A 690 -24.97 28.22 -3.56
C ALA A 690 -23.78 27.24 -3.48
N HIS A 691 -23.12 27.15 -2.32
CA HIS A 691 -21.95 26.29 -2.13
C HIS A 691 -22.27 24.79 -2.16
N HIS A 692 -23.48 24.39 -1.72
CA HIS A 692 -23.89 22.98 -1.69
C HIS A 692 -24.89 22.61 -2.79
N ARG A 693 -25.24 23.57 -3.67
CA ARG A 693 -26.27 23.42 -4.70
C ARG A 693 -26.11 22.17 -5.56
N HIS A 694 -24.94 21.97 -6.15
CA HIS A 694 -24.71 20.83 -7.05
C HIS A 694 -24.87 19.51 -6.32
N ARG A 695 -24.25 19.38 -5.15
CA ARG A 695 -24.35 18.18 -4.31
C ARG A 695 -25.79 17.86 -3.94
N LEU A 696 -26.55 18.82 -3.43
CA LEU A 696 -27.93 18.60 -2.98
C LEU A 696 -28.86 18.21 -4.14
N ARG A 697 -28.70 18.82 -5.31
CA ARG A 697 -29.46 18.46 -6.53
C ARG A 697 -29.13 17.05 -7.01
N LEU A 698 -27.86 16.68 -7.03
CA LEU A 698 -27.42 15.34 -7.42
C LEU A 698 -27.82 14.28 -6.41
N LEU A 699 -27.76 14.58 -5.11
CA LEU A 699 -28.26 13.69 -4.07
C LEU A 699 -29.77 13.45 -4.20
N ALA A 700 -30.55 14.50 -4.45
CA ALA A 700 -31.98 14.35 -4.73
C ALA A 700 -32.24 13.46 -5.95
N ALA A 701 -31.44 13.58 -7.01
CA ALA A 701 -31.53 12.74 -8.20
C ALA A 701 -31.12 11.28 -7.93
N ALA A 702 -30.02 11.05 -7.20
CA ALA A 702 -29.59 9.72 -6.80
C ALA A 702 -30.63 9.01 -5.91
N CYS A 703 -31.35 9.77 -5.08
CA CYS A 703 -32.45 9.27 -4.27
C CYS A 703 -33.68 8.81 -5.10
N LEU A 704 -33.85 9.26 -6.35
CA LEU A 704 -34.96 8.81 -7.21
C LEU A 704 -34.89 7.32 -7.53
N GLU A 705 -33.71 6.70 -7.54
CA GLU A 705 -33.54 5.26 -7.73
C GLU A 705 -34.30 4.46 -6.65
N HIS A 706 -34.44 5.02 -5.46
CA HIS A 706 -35.10 4.40 -4.32
C HIS A 706 -36.56 4.86 -4.15
N ALA A 707 -37.03 5.78 -4.99
CA ALA A 707 -38.38 6.33 -4.97
C ALA A 707 -39.36 5.44 -5.77
N THR A 708 -40.04 4.52 -5.10
CA THR A 708 -41.02 3.61 -5.73
C THR A 708 -42.25 4.33 -6.31
N GLU A 709 -42.72 5.39 -5.65
CA GLU A 709 -43.91 6.17 -6.00
C GLU A 709 -43.70 7.64 -5.62
N ILE A 710 -43.82 8.55 -6.57
CA ILE A 710 -43.64 9.98 -6.31
C ILE A 710 -44.56 10.80 -7.21
N ALA A 711 -45.02 11.94 -6.70
CA ALA A 711 -45.85 12.86 -7.48
C ALA A 711 -45.07 13.34 -8.72
N PRO A 712 -45.69 13.34 -9.93
CA PRO A 712 -45.01 13.70 -11.17
C PRO A 712 -44.34 15.07 -11.13
N ASP A 713 -44.95 16.06 -10.47
CA ASP A 713 -44.38 17.40 -10.32
C ASP A 713 -43.02 17.41 -9.61
N VAL A 714 -42.84 16.57 -8.58
CA VAL A 714 -41.58 16.46 -7.84
C VAL A 714 -40.54 15.73 -8.65
N ARG A 715 -40.93 14.62 -9.29
CA ARG A 715 -40.05 13.87 -10.18
C ARG A 715 -39.53 14.79 -11.28
N ASP A 716 -40.42 15.51 -11.98
CA ASP A 716 -40.07 16.44 -13.03
C ASP A 716 -39.17 17.58 -12.52
N ARG A 717 -39.37 18.04 -11.27
CA ARG A 717 -38.52 19.07 -10.67
C ARG A 717 -37.11 18.55 -10.38
N VAL A 718 -36.98 17.36 -9.80
CA VAL A 718 -35.68 16.72 -9.52
C VAL A 718 -34.95 16.37 -10.82
N GLU A 719 -35.65 15.77 -11.79
CA GLU A 719 -35.08 15.41 -13.09
C GLU A 719 -34.65 16.66 -13.86
N ARG A 720 -35.41 17.76 -13.84
CA ARG A 720 -34.97 19.05 -14.40
C ARG A 720 -33.73 19.61 -13.70
N ALA A 721 -33.71 19.60 -12.37
CA ALA A 721 -32.57 20.09 -11.59
C ALA A 721 -31.30 19.26 -11.85
N ALA A 722 -31.45 17.95 -12.09
CA ALA A 722 -30.36 17.06 -12.47
C ALA A 722 -29.93 17.27 -13.92
N ALA A 723 -30.87 17.42 -14.85
CA ALA A 723 -30.61 17.65 -16.28
C ALA A 723 -29.94 18.99 -16.58
N GLU A 724 -30.07 19.98 -15.69
CA GLU A 724 -29.28 21.22 -15.75
C GLU A 724 -27.79 20.99 -15.51
N LEU A 725 -27.42 19.92 -14.79
CA LEU A 725 -26.06 19.61 -14.38
C LEU A 725 -25.45 18.44 -15.16
N VAL A 726 -26.26 17.42 -15.48
CA VAL A 726 -25.83 16.15 -16.08
C VAL A 726 -26.61 15.89 -17.38
N PRO A 727 -25.93 15.64 -18.51
CA PRO A 727 -24.47 15.63 -18.66
C PRO A 727 -23.86 17.04 -18.63
N PRO A 728 -22.60 17.18 -18.15
CA PRO A 728 -21.90 18.46 -18.21
C PRO A 728 -21.70 18.90 -19.67
N ARG A 729 -21.92 20.18 -19.93
CA ARG A 729 -21.87 20.74 -21.30
C ARG A 729 -20.45 21.04 -21.77
N ASP A 730 -19.55 21.33 -20.83
CA ASP A 730 -18.16 21.69 -21.09
C ASP A 730 -17.26 21.32 -19.90
N THR A 731 -15.95 21.54 -20.07
CA THR A 731 -14.91 21.22 -19.09
C THR A 731 -15.04 22.01 -17.78
N GLU A 732 -15.57 23.25 -17.82
CA GLU A 732 -15.71 24.07 -16.60
C GLU A 732 -16.90 23.59 -15.77
N ALA A 733 -18.03 23.30 -16.42
CA ALA A 733 -19.16 22.61 -15.81
C ALA A 733 -18.73 21.24 -15.26
N ALA A 734 -17.87 20.52 -15.99
CA ALA A 734 -17.38 19.21 -15.56
C ALA A 734 -16.57 19.26 -14.24
N LYS A 735 -15.72 20.28 -14.06
CA LYS A 735 -14.95 20.51 -12.83
C LYS A 735 -15.86 20.89 -11.66
N ALA A 736 -16.77 21.83 -11.87
CA ALA A 736 -17.72 22.26 -10.83
C ALA A 736 -18.68 21.13 -10.42
N LEU A 737 -18.96 20.20 -11.33
CA LEU A 737 -19.76 19.02 -11.06
C LEU A 737 -18.99 17.95 -10.26
N ALA A 738 -17.69 17.80 -10.50
CA ALA A 738 -16.85 16.85 -9.77
C ALA A 738 -16.75 17.20 -8.27
N GLU A 739 -16.87 18.48 -7.90
CA GLU A 739 -16.93 18.93 -6.49
C GLU A 739 -18.13 18.35 -5.72
N ALA A 740 -19.17 17.87 -6.40
CA ALA A 740 -20.30 17.21 -5.74
C ALA A 740 -19.92 15.84 -5.11
N GLY A 741 -18.75 15.29 -5.45
CA GLY A 741 -18.23 14.04 -4.90
C GLY A 741 -18.80 12.80 -5.59
N GLN A 742 -18.73 11.65 -4.90
CA GLN A 742 -19.03 10.33 -5.48
C GLN A 742 -20.47 10.18 -6.02
N VAL A 743 -21.43 10.94 -5.49
CA VAL A 743 -22.85 10.89 -5.89
C VAL A 743 -23.05 11.13 -7.39
N VAL A 744 -22.18 11.92 -8.03
CA VAL A 744 -22.29 12.21 -9.48
C VAL A 744 -22.03 10.98 -10.33
N LEU A 745 -21.17 10.05 -9.90
CA LEU A 745 -20.72 8.92 -10.71
C LEU A 745 -21.85 7.96 -11.07
N ASP A 746 -22.88 7.88 -10.21
CA ASP A 746 -24.06 7.05 -10.46
C ASP A 746 -25.01 7.69 -11.50
N LEU A 747 -24.90 9.00 -11.73
CA LEU A 747 -25.77 9.79 -12.61
C LEU A 747 -25.15 10.06 -14.00
N LEU A 748 -23.82 9.95 -14.14
CA LEU A 748 -23.15 10.22 -15.40
C LEU A 748 -23.56 9.22 -16.50
N PRO A 749 -23.94 9.70 -17.71
CA PRO A 749 -24.36 8.83 -18.80
C PRO A 749 -23.18 8.09 -19.44
N GLY A 750 -23.49 7.02 -20.16
CA GLY A 750 -22.54 6.37 -21.06
C GLY A 750 -22.36 7.13 -22.38
N PRO A 751 -21.46 6.66 -23.26
CA PRO A 751 -21.13 7.37 -24.51
C PRO A 751 -22.28 7.45 -25.53
N ASP A 752 -23.28 6.58 -25.42
CA ASP A 752 -24.34 6.45 -26.40
C ASP A 752 -25.24 7.71 -26.44
N GLY A 753 -25.32 8.35 -27.62
CA GLY A 753 -26.21 9.50 -27.85
C GLY A 753 -25.68 10.86 -27.39
N LEU A 754 -24.42 10.96 -26.98
CA LEU A 754 -23.76 12.22 -26.59
C LEU A 754 -22.98 12.85 -27.76
N SER A 755 -22.82 14.17 -27.75
CA SER A 755 -21.83 14.83 -28.63
C SER A 755 -20.41 14.61 -28.11
N ASP A 756 -19.43 14.75 -28.99
CA ASP A 756 -18.02 14.57 -28.69
C ASP A 756 -17.53 15.46 -27.53
N GLU A 757 -17.99 16.72 -27.49
CA GLU A 757 -17.65 17.69 -26.44
C GLU A 757 -18.26 17.31 -25.09
N VAL A 758 -19.52 16.84 -25.09
CA VAL A 758 -20.23 16.41 -23.89
C VAL A 758 -19.64 15.10 -23.35
N ALA A 759 -19.33 14.14 -24.23
CA ALA A 759 -18.64 12.91 -23.87
C ALA A 759 -17.28 13.20 -23.21
N HIS A 760 -16.52 14.16 -23.76
CA HIS A 760 -15.28 14.62 -23.16
C HIS A 760 -15.51 15.26 -21.78
N ALA A 761 -16.51 16.12 -21.63
CA ALA A 761 -16.86 16.72 -20.35
C ALA A 761 -17.26 15.67 -19.29
N VAL A 762 -18.02 14.63 -19.66
CA VAL A 762 -18.38 13.50 -18.77
C VAL A 762 -17.12 12.78 -18.28
N VAL A 763 -16.19 12.47 -19.19
CA VAL A 763 -14.92 11.82 -18.84
C VAL A 763 -14.06 12.73 -17.95
N VAL A 764 -14.05 14.04 -18.19
CA VAL A 764 -13.39 15.01 -17.31
C VAL A 764 -14.00 14.97 -15.90
N THR A 765 -15.34 14.99 -15.75
CA THR A 765 -15.98 14.88 -14.43
C THR A 765 -15.58 13.59 -13.73
N ALA A 766 -15.72 12.45 -14.40
CA ALA A 766 -15.42 11.14 -13.81
C ALA A 766 -13.94 10.99 -13.42
N THR A 767 -13.01 11.52 -14.23
CA THR A 767 -11.57 11.52 -13.93
C THR A 767 -11.18 12.51 -12.84
N ALA A 768 -11.94 13.60 -12.64
CA ALA A 768 -11.70 14.59 -11.60
C ALA A 768 -12.22 14.19 -10.21
N VAL A 769 -13.27 13.35 -10.12
CA VAL A 769 -13.73 12.78 -8.84
C VAL A 769 -12.66 11.88 -8.21
N ALA A 770 -11.79 11.27 -9.03
CA ALA A 770 -10.66 10.45 -8.60
C ALA A 770 -11.05 9.30 -7.66
N ASP A 771 -12.07 8.53 -8.06
CA ASP A 771 -12.58 7.38 -7.30
C ASP A 771 -12.72 6.16 -8.21
N ASP A 772 -12.15 5.01 -7.81
CA ASP A 772 -12.13 3.76 -8.59
C ASP A 772 -13.52 3.26 -9.01
N ARG A 773 -14.61 3.69 -8.33
CA ARG A 773 -16.00 3.43 -8.77
C ARG A 773 -16.29 3.99 -10.16
N ALA A 774 -15.52 4.95 -10.64
CA ALA A 774 -15.64 5.53 -11.98
C ALA A 774 -15.07 4.64 -13.09
N ILE A 775 -14.16 3.69 -12.78
CA ILE A 775 -13.46 2.88 -13.78
C ILE A 775 -14.43 2.13 -14.73
N PRO A 776 -15.50 1.46 -14.24
CA PRO A 776 -16.45 0.80 -15.13
C PRO A 776 -17.19 1.75 -16.09
N LEU A 777 -17.38 3.01 -15.69
CA LEU A 777 -17.94 4.04 -16.58
C LEU A 777 -16.89 4.47 -17.61
N LEU A 778 -15.67 4.79 -17.17
CA LEU A 778 -14.57 5.24 -18.03
C LEU A 778 -14.19 4.20 -19.08
N ALA A 779 -14.21 2.91 -18.73
CA ALA A 779 -13.97 1.80 -19.65
C ALA A 779 -14.94 1.80 -20.85
N ARG A 780 -16.19 2.25 -20.66
CA ARG A 780 -17.17 2.37 -21.75
C ARG A 780 -16.77 3.44 -22.77
N TYR A 781 -16.03 4.46 -22.35
CA TYR A 781 -15.53 5.54 -23.20
C TYR A 781 -14.17 5.22 -23.85
N ALA A 782 -13.51 4.11 -23.50
CA ALA A 782 -12.18 3.79 -24.01
C ALA A 782 -12.12 3.66 -25.55
N ARG A 783 -13.21 3.18 -26.16
CA ARG A 783 -13.32 2.99 -27.62
C ARG A 783 -13.98 4.18 -28.35
N HIS A 784 -14.13 5.32 -27.69
CA HIS A 784 -14.78 6.48 -28.28
C HIS A 784 -13.97 7.05 -29.47
N PRO A 785 -14.60 7.44 -30.60
CA PRO A 785 -13.89 7.88 -31.79
C PRO A 785 -13.13 9.20 -31.55
N PHE A 786 -13.72 10.12 -30.79
CA PHE A 786 -13.14 11.44 -30.53
C PHE A 786 -11.82 11.35 -29.73
N ARG A 787 -10.74 11.88 -30.32
CA ARG A 787 -9.38 11.78 -29.77
C ARG A 787 -9.23 12.46 -28.42
N GLN A 788 -9.91 13.58 -28.17
CA GLN A 788 -9.83 14.30 -26.89
C GLN A 788 -10.36 13.47 -25.72
N VAL A 789 -11.43 12.68 -25.93
CA VAL A 789 -11.93 11.73 -24.91
C VAL A 789 -10.85 10.71 -24.55
N ARG A 790 -10.27 10.05 -25.56
CA ARG A 790 -9.20 9.05 -25.35
C ARG A 790 -7.94 9.67 -24.75
N ALA A 791 -7.61 10.91 -25.12
CA ALA A 791 -6.48 11.64 -24.57
C ALA A 791 -6.66 11.98 -23.09
N GLN A 792 -7.88 12.37 -22.67
CA GLN A 792 -8.21 12.55 -21.26
C GLN A 792 -8.03 11.23 -20.48
N LEU A 793 -8.55 10.12 -21.02
CA LEU A 793 -8.39 8.80 -20.39
C LEU A 793 -6.92 8.36 -20.29
N ALA A 794 -6.12 8.62 -21.32
CA ALA A 794 -4.68 8.30 -21.36
C ALA A 794 -3.82 9.20 -20.46
N TRP A 795 -4.38 10.31 -19.96
CA TRP A 795 -3.68 11.28 -19.11
C TRP A 795 -4.00 11.14 -17.61
N SER A 796 -5.16 10.59 -17.25
CA SER A 796 -5.74 10.67 -15.89
C SER A 796 -5.61 9.43 -15.01
N TRP A 797 -4.95 8.37 -15.48
CA TRP A 797 -4.73 7.15 -14.71
C TRP A 797 -3.96 7.30 -13.37
N ASP A 798 -3.25 8.41 -13.13
CA ASP A 798 -2.62 8.71 -11.83
C ASP A 798 -3.62 9.01 -10.70
N ASN A 799 -4.90 9.24 -11.05
CA ASN A 799 -5.98 9.48 -10.09
C ASN A 799 -6.62 8.18 -9.58
N PHE A 800 -6.18 7.03 -10.07
CA PHE A 800 -6.81 5.72 -9.85
C PHE A 800 -5.75 4.68 -9.49
N ASP A 801 -6.19 3.48 -9.10
CA ASP A 801 -5.26 2.35 -9.06
C ASP A 801 -4.69 2.06 -10.47
N THR A 802 -3.37 2.23 -10.62
CA THR A 802 -2.68 2.15 -11.92
C THR A 802 -3.01 0.85 -12.64
N ARG A 803 -2.95 -0.30 -11.95
CA ARG A 803 -3.10 -1.61 -12.59
C ARG A 803 -4.54 -1.86 -13.02
N HIS A 804 -5.50 -1.60 -12.13
CA HIS A 804 -6.93 -1.76 -12.43
C HIS A 804 -7.35 -0.83 -13.59
N TYR A 805 -6.90 0.43 -13.56
CA TYR A 805 -7.20 1.38 -14.63
C TYR A 805 -6.55 0.98 -15.97
N VAL A 806 -5.34 0.43 -15.92
CA VAL A 806 -4.66 -0.04 -17.13
C VAL A 806 -5.41 -1.18 -17.79
N ASP A 807 -5.79 -2.20 -17.02
CA ASP A 807 -6.49 -3.37 -17.53
C ASP A 807 -7.89 -3.01 -18.06
N ALA A 808 -8.61 -2.09 -17.40
CA ALA A 808 -9.97 -1.73 -17.78
C ALA A 808 -10.07 -0.63 -18.86
N VAL A 809 -9.11 0.30 -18.91
CA VAL A 809 -9.19 1.50 -19.75
C VAL A 809 -8.02 1.60 -20.73
N ILE A 810 -6.76 1.69 -20.25
CA ILE A 810 -5.58 1.94 -21.11
C ILE A 810 -5.35 0.81 -22.12
N GLY A 811 -5.63 -0.44 -21.73
CA GLY A 811 -5.56 -1.62 -22.59
C GLY A 811 -6.52 -1.55 -23.78
N GLU A 812 -7.67 -0.88 -23.59
CA GLU A 812 -8.77 -0.80 -24.57
C GLU A 812 -8.70 0.45 -25.46
N LEU A 813 -7.78 1.39 -25.20
CA LEU A 813 -7.63 2.61 -26.00
C LEU A 813 -7.05 2.30 -27.38
N SER A 814 -7.84 2.55 -28.43
CA SER A 814 -7.32 2.61 -29.81
C SER A 814 -6.29 3.74 -29.92
N HIS A 815 -5.22 3.49 -30.67
CA HIS A 815 -4.09 4.40 -30.84
C HIS A 815 -3.59 4.46 -32.29
N ASP A 816 -4.40 4.01 -33.25
CA ASP A 816 -4.08 4.02 -34.68
C ASP A 816 -3.94 5.43 -35.26
N ASP A 817 -4.50 6.43 -34.57
CA ASP A 817 -4.49 7.85 -34.93
C ASP A 817 -3.35 8.65 -34.26
N GLY A 818 -2.37 7.98 -33.65
CA GLY A 818 -1.27 8.65 -32.94
C GLY A 818 -1.72 9.24 -31.59
N LEU A 819 -2.42 8.43 -30.79
CA LEU A 819 -2.73 8.78 -29.40
C LEU A 819 -1.46 8.67 -28.53
N ALA A 820 -1.16 9.73 -27.79
CA ALA A 820 -0.05 9.76 -26.85
C ALA A 820 -0.46 9.21 -25.48
N PHE A 821 0.35 8.31 -24.91
CA PHE A 821 0.16 7.77 -23.57
C PHE A 821 1.08 8.47 -22.59
N VAL A 822 0.52 9.08 -21.54
CA VAL A 822 1.28 9.95 -20.64
C VAL A 822 1.71 9.19 -19.39
N ALA A 823 2.97 8.80 -19.30
CA ALA A 823 3.53 8.22 -18.09
C ALA A 823 4.00 9.32 -17.13
N LYS A 824 3.63 9.22 -15.85
CA LYS A 824 4.01 10.17 -14.79
C LYS A 824 4.92 9.54 -13.73
N SER A 825 5.10 8.22 -13.80
CA SER A 825 5.81 7.41 -12.83
C SER A 825 6.32 6.11 -13.46
N VAL A 826 7.20 5.40 -12.75
CA VAL A 826 7.86 4.21 -13.30
C VAL A 826 6.90 3.04 -13.51
N ALA A 827 5.89 2.86 -12.64
CA ALA A 827 4.96 1.75 -12.86
C ALA A 827 3.99 2.02 -14.01
N HIS A 828 3.69 3.28 -14.35
CA HIS A 828 3.03 3.59 -15.62
C HIS A 828 3.83 3.04 -16.82
N LEU A 829 5.15 3.27 -16.84
CA LEU A 829 6.01 2.74 -17.92
C LEU A 829 6.05 1.22 -17.94
N ARG A 830 6.17 0.57 -16.77
CA ARG A 830 6.13 -0.89 -16.65
C ARG A 830 4.81 -1.49 -17.11
N GLU A 831 3.69 -0.85 -16.80
CA GLU A 831 2.36 -1.29 -17.23
C GLU A 831 2.17 -1.11 -18.75
N LEU A 832 2.68 -0.02 -19.35
CA LEU A 832 2.72 0.11 -20.81
C LEU A 832 3.57 -0.98 -21.45
N ALA A 833 4.74 -1.28 -20.87
CA ALA A 833 5.61 -2.36 -21.34
C ALA A 833 4.93 -3.73 -21.24
N ARG A 834 4.18 -3.99 -20.16
CA ARG A 834 3.37 -5.20 -19.98
C ARG A 834 2.30 -5.34 -21.06
N LEU A 835 1.70 -4.23 -21.49
CA LEU A 835 0.73 -4.19 -22.61
C LEU A 835 1.39 -4.25 -24.01
N GLY A 836 2.67 -4.59 -24.10
CA GLY A 836 3.43 -4.66 -25.35
C GLY A 836 3.97 -3.31 -25.86
N GLY A 837 3.85 -2.25 -25.06
CA GLY A 837 4.30 -0.89 -25.38
C GLY A 837 3.26 -0.03 -26.11
N ARG A 838 3.62 1.23 -26.39
CA ARG A 838 2.81 2.17 -27.18
C ARG A 838 3.68 2.96 -28.15
N PRO A 839 3.16 3.33 -29.34
CA PRO A 839 3.94 4.02 -30.36
C PRO A 839 4.33 5.44 -29.97
N GLU A 840 3.47 6.15 -29.24
CA GLU A 840 3.75 7.50 -28.73
C GLU A 840 3.65 7.54 -27.21
N VAL A 841 4.78 7.78 -26.53
CA VAL A 841 4.89 7.81 -25.06
C VAL A 841 5.41 9.16 -24.61
N TRP A 842 4.71 9.79 -23.66
CA TRP A 842 5.07 11.06 -23.06
C TRP A 842 5.41 10.86 -21.60
N CYS A 843 6.69 10.97 -21.25
CA CYS A 843 7.17 10.90 -19.87
C CYS A 843 7.13 12.32 -19.26
N ARG A 844 6.33 12.52 -18.23
CA ARG A 844 6.22 13.78 -17.48
C ARG A 844 6.63 13.57 -16.03
N GLY A 845 7.70 14.22 -15.59
CA GLY A 845 8.21 14.06 -14.23
C GLY A 845 9.73 14.10 -14.19
N VAL A 846 10.30 13.78 -13.03
CA VAL A 846 11.74 13.60 -12.88
C VAL A 846 12.02 12.10 -13.01
N TRP A 847 12.88 11.72 -13.95
CA TRP A 847 13.16 10.32 -14.28
C TRP A 847 14.63 10.00 -14.10
N ARG A 848 14.93 8.82 -13.57
CA ARG A 848 16.28 8.29 -13.62
C ARG A 848 16.54 7.61 -14.97
N PRO A 849 17.77 7.61 -15.49
CA PRO A 849 18.10 6.95 -16.76
C PRO A 849 17.71 5.46 -16.79
N GLU A 850 17.75 4.77 -15.64
CA GLU A 850 17.35 3.37 -15.52
C GLU A 850 15.84 3.17 -15.67
N GLU A 851 15.04 4.13 -15.20
CA GLU A 851 13.57 4.09 -15.24
C GLU A 851 13.05 4.34 -16.65
N LEU A 852 13.71 5.22 -17.41
CA LEU A 852 13.36 5.52 -18.80
C LEU A 852 13.57 4.33 -19.75
N ARG A 853 14.34 3.31 -19.35
CA ARG A 853 14.46 2.06 -20.11
C ARG A 853 13.12 1.35 -20.24
N GLU A 854 12.24 1.47 -19.25
CA GLU A 854 10.91 0.86 -19.28
C GLU A 854 10.02 1.45 -20.38
N ALA A 855 10.30 2.69 -20.83
CA ALA A 855 9.60 3.30 -21.95
C ALA A 855 10.00 2.68 -23.31
N VAL A 856 11.19 2.08 -23.38
CA VAL A 856 11.78 1.56 -24.62
C VAL A 856 11.20 0.18 -24.92
N THR A 857 10.18 0.16 -25.78
CA THR A 857 9.48 -1.06 -26.22
C THR A 857 9.61 -1.24 -27.74
N PRO A 858 9.44 -2.44 -28.32
CA PRO A 858 9.62 -2.67 -29.75
C PRO A 858 8.71 -1.83 -30.67
N VAL A 859 7.59 -1.34 -30.14
CA VAL A 859 6.60 -0.54 -30.88
C VAL A 859 6.80 0.96 -30.77
N LEU A 860 7.72 1.43 -29.91
CA LEU A 860 7.97 2.85 -29.66
C LEU A 860 8.47 3.57 -30.93
N ARG A 861 7.83 4.69 -31.28
CA ARG A 861 8.19 5.53 -32.44
C ARG A 861 8.41 6.99 -32.08
N ASP A 862 7.60 7.52 -31.17
CA ASP A 862 7.64 8.92 -30.77
C ASP A 862 7.78 9.01 -29.24
N LEU A 863 8.90 9.57 -28.77
CA LEU A 863 9.19 9.74 -27.33
C LEU A 863 9.25 11.22 -26.99
N SER A 864 8.51 11.62 -25.95
CA SER A 864 8.57 12.97 -25.39
C SER A 864 8.97 12.90 -23.92
N LEU A 865 10.08 13.54 -23.56
CA LEU A 865 10.56 13.71 -22.19
C LEU A 865 10.33 15.17 -21.78
N ARG A 866 9.75 15.38 -20.60
CA ARG A 866 9.58 16.70 -20.01
C ARG A 866 9.98 16.65 -18.54
N GLU A 867 11.16 17.19 -18.21
CA GLU A 867 11.86 16.92 -16.95
C GLU A 867 12.26 18.19 -16.18
N GLY A 868 12.65 18.02 -14.90
CA GLY A 868 13.06 19.08 -13.96
C GLY A 868 14.55 19.48 -14.07
N PRO A 869 15.15 20.07 -13.02
CA PRO A 869 16.44 20.79 -13.08
C PRO A 869 17.70 19.92 -13.28
N GLU A 870 17.57 18.66 -13.68
CA GLU A 870 18.66 17.69 -13.82
C GLU A 870 19.05 17.42 -15.28
N ASP A 871 20.16 16.70 -15.46
CA ASP A 871 20.70 16.32 -16.77
C ASP A 871 20.07 15.01 -17.26
N THR A 872 19.66 14.93 -18.53
CA THR A 872 19.12 13.70 -19.12
C THR A 872 20.22 12.97 -19.91
N ASP A 873 20.50 11.73 -19.53
CA ASP A 873 21.44 10.85 -20.24
C ASP A 873 20.72 9.96 -21.25
N LEU A 874 21.04 10.10 -22.54
CA LEU A 874 20.36 9.36 -23.62
C LEU A 874 20.91 7.96 -23.90
N ARG A 875 21.85 7.44 -23.11
CA ARG A 875 22.40 6.08 -23.30
C ARG A 875 21.35 4.98 -23.21
N PHE A 876 20.23 5.21 -22.52
CA PHE A 876 19.12 4.24 -22.48
C PHE A 876 18.45 4.02 -23.84
N LEU A 877 18.61 4.94 -24.80
CA LEU A 877 18.07 4.81 -26.16
C LEU A 877 18.95 3.99 -27.11
N ARG A 878 20.13 3.54 -26.68
CA ARG A 878 21.07 2.81 -27.54
C ARG A 878 20.43 1.58 -28.19
N ASP A 879 19.60 0.87 -27.43
CA ASP A 879 18.92 -0.36 -27.85
C ASP A 879 17.45 -0.12 -28.23
N ALA A 880 17.04 1.14 -28.40
CA ALA A 880 15.68 1.48 -28.79
C ALA A 880 15.39 1.10 -30.25
N PRO A 881 14.12 0.78 -30.58
CA PRO A 881 13.72 0.63 -31.98
C PRO A 881 13.95 1.94 -32.77
N PRO A 882 13.86 1.90 -34.11
CA PRO A 882 14.03 3.09 -34.93
C PRO A 882 12.99 4.18 -34.60
N LEU A 883 13.40 5.16 -33.80
CA LEU A 883 12.57 6.29 -33.40
C LEU A 883 12.32 7.22 -34.59
N ARG A 884 11.08 7.68 -34.73
CA ARG A 884 10.66 8.71 -35.68
C ARG A 884 10.80 10.12 -35.09
N SER A 885 10.47 10.30 -33.82
CA SER A 885 10.53 11.61 -33.15
C SER A 885 11.06 11.50 -31.73
N LEU A 886 11.95 12.43 -31.38
CA LEU A 886 12.42 12.63 -30.01
C LEU A 886 12.21 14.10 -29.61
N ARG A 887 11.46 14.31 -28.53
CA ARG A 887 11.25 15.63 -27.93
C ARG A 887 11.75 15.61 -26.49
N ILE A 888 12.60 16.56 -26.13
CA ILE A 888 13.09 16.77 -24.76
C ILE A 888 12.87 18.23 -24.42
N ALA A 889 12.17 18.50 -23.32
CA ALA A 889 11.82 19.84 -22.87
C ALA A 889 12.00 19.99 -21.35
N ASP A 890 12.22 21.23 -20.89
CA ASP A 890 12.34 21.65 -19.49
C ASP A 890 13.55 21.09 -18.69
N THR A 891 14.37 20.23 -19.32
CA THR A 891 15.62 19.63 -18.80
C THR A 891 16.77 20.64 -18.68
N ARG A 892 17.71 20.42 -17.75
CA ARG A 892 18.94 21.23 -17.66
C ARG A 892 19.82 21.08 -18.90
N ARG A 893 20.40 19.90 -19.15
CA ARG A 893 21.13 19.57 -20.39
C ARG A 893 20.92 18.11 -20.76
N VAL A 894 21.23 17.79 -22.02
CA VAL A 894 21.23 16.42 -22.54
C VAL A 894 22.67 15.96 -22.73
N THR A 895 22.97 14.74 -22.30
CA THR A 895 24.27 14.09 -22.51
C THR A 895 24.13 12.90 -23.46
N HIS A 896 25.22 12.58 -24.17
CA HIS A 896 25.31 11.43 -25.06
C HIS A 896 24.27 11.40 -26.22
N LEU A 897 24.04 12.53 -26.90
CA LEU A 897 23.13 12.57 -28.07
C LEU A 897 23.45 11.52 -29.15
N GLY A 898 24.72 11.11 -29.27
CA GLY A 898 25.14 10.03 -30.17
C GLY A 898 24.59 8.63 -29.84
N ALA A 899 23.96 8.44 -28.68
CA ALA A 899 23.28 7.19 -28.33
C ALA A 899 21.88 7.06 -28.96
N VAL A 900 21.32 8.13 -29.53
CA VAL A 900 20.00 8.10 -30.18
C VAL A 900 20.08 7.35 -31.52
N PRO A 901 19.20 6.36 -31.77
CA PRO A 901 19.14 5.67 -33.05
C PRO A 901 18.73 6.63 -34.18
N SER A 902 19.69 7.04 -35.01
CA SER A 902 19.47 8.04 -36.06
C SER A 902 18.89 7.47 -37.36
N GLY A 903 18.81 6.14 -37.50
CA GLY A 903 18.44 5.46 -38.75
C GLY A 903 17.02 5.74 -39.25
N ALA A 904 16.11 6.19 -38.38
CA ALA A 904 14.73 6.54 -38.72
C ALA A 904 14.27 7.91 -38.16
N LEU A 905 15.14 8.65 -37.48
CA LEU A 905 14.75 9.87 -36.78
C LEU A 905 14.45 11.00 -37.77
N GLU A 906 13.19 11.43 -37.82
CA GLU A 906 12.70 12.49 -38.70
C GLU A 906 12.62 13.84 -37.98
N ARG A 907 12.36 13.82 -36.66
CA ARG A 907 12.11 15.02 -35.85
C ARG A 907 12.91 14.97 -34.55
N LEU A 908 13.69 16.01 -34.29
CA LEU A 908 14.42 16.20 -33.04
C LEU A 908 14.10 17.58 -32.47
N ARG A 909 13.58 17.62 -31.25
CA ARG A 909 13.30 18.86 -30.53
C ARG A 909 13.96 18.84 -29.16
N LEU A 910 14.89 19.75 -28.94
CA LEU A 910 15.59 19.95 -27.67
C LEU A 910 15.30 21.37 -27.18
N SER A 911 14.58 21.48 -26.06
CA SER A 911 14.38 22.73 -25.32
C SER A 911 14.94 22.54 -23.92
N LEU A 912 16.17 23.02 -23.71
CA LEU A 912 17.03 22.76 -22.56
C LEU A 912 17.35 24.08 -21.83
N ARG A 913 18.05 24.04 -20.70
CA ARG A 913 18.57 25.24 -20.04
C ARG A 913 20.00 25.55 -20.42
N GLU A 914 20.79 24.50 -20.64
CA GLU A 914 22.20 24.52 -21.01
C GLU A 914 22.41 23.72 -22.30
N ARG A 915 23.58 23.92 -22.91
CA ARG A 915 23.98 23.27 -24.17
C ARG A 915 24.03 21.74 -24.03
N PRO A 916 23.53 20.98 -25.01
CA PRO A 916 23.67 19.52 -25.04
C PRO A 916 25.06 19.06 -25.55
N ASP A 917 25.50 17.90 -25.06
CA ASP A 917 26.69 17.21 -25.57
C ASP A 917 26.36 16.38 -26.82
N GLY A 918 27.34 16.19 -27.71
CA GLY A 918 27.18 15.31 -28.87
C GLY A 918 26.57 15.96 -30.13
N LEU A 919 26.48 17.29 -30.17
CA LEU A 919 25.97 18.04 -31.34
C LEU A 919 26.75 17.76 -32.62
N GLU A 920 28.03 17.37 -32.52
CA GLU A 920 28.87 17.00 -33.68
C GLU A 920 28.35 15.77 -34.44
N ARG A 921 27.37 15.04 -33.88
CA ARG A 921 26.73 13.87 -34.50
C ARG A 921 25.52 14.22 -35.37
N LEU A 922 24.97 15.43 -35.27
CA LEU A 922 23.81 15.86 -36.05
C LEU A 922 23.96 15.64 -37.57
N PRO A 923 25.12 15.92 -38.21
CA PRO A 923 25.29 15.68 -39.65
C PRO A 923 25.09 14.22 -40.07
N GLY A 924 25.33 13.27 -39.16
CA GLY A 924 25.15 11.84 -39.41
C GLY A 924 23.68 11.39 -39.38
N MET A 925 22.74 12.26 -39.00
CA MET A 925 21.30 11.94 -38.91
C MET A 925 20.61 12.15 -40.27
N ALA A 926 20.92 11.29 -41.24
CA ALA A 926 20.54 11.48 -42.65
C ALA A 926 19.03 11.57 -42.94
N ARG A 927 18.16 11.05 -42.04
CA ARG A 927 16.69 11.12 -42.18
C ARG A 927 16.05 12.30 -41.45
N LEU A 928 16.83 13.11 -40.73
CA LEU A 928 16.30 14.22 -39.95
C LEU A 928 15.77 15.33 -40.88
N ARG A 929 14.48 15.63 -40.77
CA ARG A 929 13.79 16.66 -41.56
C ARG A 929 13.45 17.90 -40.76
N SER A 930 13.20 17.76 -39.45
CA SER A 930 12.84 18.85 -38.55
C SER A 930 13.76 18.85 -37.34
N LEU A 931 14.42 19.98 -37.09
CA LEU A 931 15.34 20.20 -35.99
C LEU A 931 14.92 21.46 -35.23
N HIS A 932 14.67 21.32 -33.93
CA HIS A 932 14.39 22.43 -33.02
C HIS A 932 15.41 22.40 -31.89
N LEU A 933 16.14 23.49 -31.71
CA LEU A 933 17.21 23.64 -30.74
C LEU A 933 17.00 24.93 -29.94
N ASP A 934 16.78 24.82 -28.63
CA ASP A 934 16.54 25.94 -27.74
C ASP A 934 17.24 25.67 -26.39
N TRP A 935 18.11 26.58 -25.94
CA TRP A 935 18.67 26.59 -24.58
C TRP A 935 19.20 27.97 -24.25
N LEU A 936 19.49 28.29 -22.99
CA LEU A 936 20.08 29.57 -22.62
C LEU A 936 21.62 29.45 -22.69
N GLN A 937 22.28 30.23 -23.55
CA GLN A 937 23.74 30.28 -23.60
C GLN A 937 24.28 31.41 -22.70
N PRO A 938 25.16 31.13 -21.72
CA PRO A 938 25.90 32.17 -21.00
C PRO A 938 26.89 32.91 -21.93
N GLU A 939 27.32 34.11 -21.56
CA GLU A 939 28.24 34.96 -22.35
C GLU A 939 29.47 34.16 -22.85
N GLY A 940 29.59 34.02 -24.18
CA GLY A 940 30.66 33.26 -24.84
C GLY A 940 30.33 32.93 -26.30
N GLU A 941 31.34 32.52 -27.09
CA GLU A 941 31.19 32.23 -28.52
C GLU A 941 30.17 31.09 -28.78
N PRO A 942 29.21 31.26 -29.70
CA PRO A 942 28.28 30.21 -30.08
C PRO A 942 29.01 29.03 -30.76
N PRO A 943 28.61 27.78 -30.47
CA PRO A 943 29.28 26.63 -31.05
C PRO A 943 29.04 26.51 -32.56
N ALA A 944 30.09 26.11 -33.29
CA ALA A 944 29.98 25.73 -34.68
C ALA A 944 29.08 24.49 -34.85
N LEU A 945 27.84 24.70 -35.24
CA LEU A 945 26.81 23.70 -35.50
C LEU A 945 26.82 23.32 -36.99
N ARG A 946 27.01 22.02 -37.27
CA ARG A 946 26.84 21.47 -38.61
C ARG A 946 25.47 20.82 -38.74
N LEU A 947 24.70 21.24 -39.74
CA LEU A 947 23.34 20.77 -39.97
C LEU A 947 23.33 19.51 -40.88
N PRO A 948 22.29 18.67 -40.81
CA PRO A 948 22.10 17.58 -41.76
C PRO A 948 21.69 18.09 -43.16
N ASP A 949 22.18 17.47 -44.22
CA ASP A 949 21.89 17.85 -45.62
C ASP A 949 20.40 17.74 -45.99
N GLY A 950 19.69 16.82 -45.35
CA GLY A 950 18.28 16.50 -45.62
C GLY A 950 17.26 17.42 -44.95
N LEU A 951 17.69 18.43 -44.18
CA LEU A 951 16.84 19.21 -43.30
C LEU A 951 15.83 20.09 -44.08
N GLU A 952 14.56 20.05 -43.70
CA GLU A 952 13.46 20.84 -44.28
C GLU A 952 12.99 21.96 -43.34
N GLU A 953 13.15 21.78 -42.03
CA GLU A 953 12.72 22.71 -41.00
C GLU A 953 13.79 22.86 -39.91
N LEU A 954 14.13 24.11 -39.61
CA LEU A 954 15.07 24.47 -38.55
C LEU A 954 14.44 25.54 -37.65
N VAL A 955 14.45 25.28 -36.35
CA VAL A 955 14.07 26.25 -35.31
C VAL A 955 15.24 26.43 -34.36
N LEU A 956 15.66 27.68 -34.20
CA LEU A 956 16.78 28.10 -33.37
C LEU A 956 16.24 29.04 -32.28
N GLY A 957 16.24 28.58 -31.04
CA GLY A 957 15.76 29.31 -29.87
C GLY A 957 16.81 30.19 -29.20
N ARG A 958 16.82 30.21 -27.86
CA ARG A 958 17.62 31.12 -27.00
C ARG A 958 19.12 30.84 -26.98
N TRP A 959 19.61 29.97 -27.85
CA TRP A 959 20.96 29.41 -27.76
C TRP A 959 22.06 30.41 -28.12
N ALA A 960 21.72 31.59 -28.65
CA ALA A 960 22.63 32.72 -28.80
C ALA A 960 21.87 34.04 -28.64
N SER A 961 22.52 35.09 -28.11
CA SER A 961 21.95 36.44 -27.99
C SER A 961 21.76 37.12 -29.35
N ALA A 962 22.60 36.77 -30.32
CA ALA A 962 22.46 37.11 -31.73
C ALA A 962 22.88 35.92 -32.60
N TRP A 963 22.31 35.79 -33.80
CA TRP A 963 22.71 34.72 -34.72
C TRP A 963 24.01 35.08 -35.47
N GLU A 964 25.02 34.21 -35.37
CA GLU A 964 26.28 34.35 -36.12
C GLU A 964 26.35 33.35 -37.29
N PRO A 965 26.58 33.79 -38.55
CA PRO A 965 26.71 32.91 -39.71
C PRO A 965 27.82 31.86 -39.59
N GLU A 966 28.88 32.18 -38.85
CA GLU A 966 30.00 31.25 -38.61
C GLU A 966 29.62 30.11 -37.66
N ALA A 967 28.67 30.37 -36.75
CA ALA A 967 28.17 29.40 -35.78
C ALA A 967 27.17 28.42 -36.40
N VAL A 968 26.28 28.87 -37.30
CA VAL A 968 25.42 27.97 -38.10
C VAL A 968 25.53 28.32 -39.56
N ARG A 969 26.25 27.50 -40.31
CA ARG A 969 26.34 27.65 -41.76
C ARG A 969 25.04 27.14 -42.41
N LEU A 970 24.23 28.08 -42.90
CA LEU A 970 23.02 27.77 -43.68
C LEU A 970 23.33 27.46 -45.15
N GLU A 971 24.48 27.90 -45.64
CA GLU A 971 24.95 27.65 -47.00
C GLU A 971 25.08 26.14 -47.25
N GLY A 972 24.56 25.67 -48.40
CA GLY A 972 24.62 24.25 -48.77
C GLY A 972 23.41 23.40 -48.35
N HIS A 973 22.36 23.99 -47.75
CA HIS A 973 21.12 23.30 -47.36
C HIS A 973 19.91 23.67 -48.25
N PRO A 974 19.85 23.24 -49.53
CA PRO A 974 18.82 23.67 -50.48
C PRO A 974 17.41 23.15 -50.17
N ARG A 975 17.28 22.18 -49.27
CA ARG A 975 15.99 21.57 -48.88
C ARG A 975 15.27 22.33 -47.77
N LEU A 976 15.93 23.30 -47.12
CA LEU A 976 15.35 24.04 -46.02
C LEU A 976 14.18 24.91 -46.51
N ARG A 977 12.97 24.63 -46.01
CA ARG A 977 11.71 25.29 -46.37
C ARG A 977 11.19 26.20 -45.26
N ARG A 978 11.40 25.81 -44.01
CA ARG A 978 10.97 26.55 -42.83
C ARG A 978 12.18 26.87 -41.95
N LEU A 979 12.31 28.14 -41.58
CA LEU A 979 13.35 28.62 -40.69
C LEU A 979 12.75 29.56 -39.65
N SER A 980 13.03 29.30 -38.37
CA SER A 980 12.56 30.12 -37.25
C SER A 980 13.72 30.47 -36.33
N PHE A 981 13.82 31.75 -35.97
CA PHE A 981 14.71 32.28 -34.94
C PHE A 981 13.84 32.80 -33.80
N GLU A 982 13.83 32.10 -32.67
CA GLU A 982 13.10 32.44 -31.46
C GLU A 982 14.10 33.08 -30.48
N TYR A 983 13.95 34.36 -30.15
CA TYR A 983 14.71 35.10 -29.11
C TYR A 983 16.14 35.58 -29.42
N ALA A 984 16.64 35.48 -30.65
CA ALA A 984 17.93 36.04 -31.05
C ALA A 984 17.74 37.38 -31.80
N LEU A 985 18.57 38.38 -31.50
CA LEU A 985 18.77 39.51 -32.41
C LEU A 985 19.28 38.96 -33.75
N PHE A 986 18.61 39.32 -34.85
CA PHE A 986 19.04 38.89 -36.18
C PHE A 986 19.93 39.96 -36.82
N PRO A 987 21.26 39.76 -36.90
CA PRO A 987 22.15 40.83 -37.34
C PRO A 987 22.09 41.02 -38.87
N ALA A 988 22.38 42.25 -39.30
CA ALA A 988 22.16 42.70 -40.67
C ALA A 988 23.00 41.95 -41.72
N ASP A 989 24.25 41.63 -41.36
CA ASP A 989 25.23 40.89 -42.15
C ASP A 989 24.82 39.42 -42.38
N ALA A 990 24.04 38.86 -41.47
CA ALA A 990 23.59 37.47 -41.52
C ALA A 990 22.48 37.25 -42.57
N ARG A 991 21.82 38.31 -43.05
CA ARG A 991 20.77 38.23 -44.08
C ARG A 991 21.26 37.67 -45.42
N ALA A 992 22.51 37.91 -45.80
CA ALA A 992 23.07 37.41 -47.05
C ALA A 992 23.03 35.88 -47.13
N ALA A 993 23.21 35.20 -46.00
CA ALA A 993 23.11 33.74 -45.92
C ALA A 993 21.68 33.24 -46.18
N LEU A 994 20.63 33.99 -45.83
CA LEU A 994 19.24 33.62 -46.16
C LEU A 994 18.98 33.64 -47.68
N ALA A 995 19.62 34.54 -48.42
CA ALA A 995 19.48 34.61 -49.88
C ALA A 995 20.02 33.37 -50.59
N THR A 996 20.96 32.66 -49.96
CA THR A 996 21.48 31.38 -50.48
C THR A 996 20.45 30.23 -50.40
N LEU A 997 19.45 30.35 -49.52
CA LEU A 997 18.42 29.32 -49.28
C LEU A 997 17.30 29.39 -50.31
N ARG A 998 17.56 28.88 -51.51
CA ARG A 998 16.58 28.85 -52.61
C ARG A 998 15.30 28.07 -52.27
N GLY A 999 15.28 27.24 -51.23
CA GLY A 999 14.12 26.45 -50.82
C GLY A 999 13.18 27.13 -49.81
N LEU A 1000 13.54 28.30 -49.27
CA LEU A 1000 12.87 28.90 -48.11
C LEU A 1000 11.50 29.51 -48.47
N HIS A 1001 10.44 29.08 -47.78
CA HIS A 1001 9.05 29.54 -47.98
C HIS A 1001 8.42 30.13 -46.72
N THR A 1002 8.85 29.70 -45.55
CA THR A 1002 8.36 30.18 -44.25
C THR A 1002 9.54 30.67 -43.44
N LEU A 1003 9.49 31.92 -42.99
CA LEU A 1003 10.51 32.55 -42.17
C LEU A 1003 9.87 33.16 -40.92
N SER A 1004 10.45 32.90 -39.76
CA SER A 1004 10.06 33.52 -38.49
C SER A 1004 11.28 34.10 -37.80
N ILE A 1005 11.24 35.37 -37.40
CA ILE A 1005 12.34 36.07 -36.71
C ILE A 1005 11.75 36.83 -35.53
N MET A 1006 12.01 36.38 -34.30
CA MET A 1006 11.51 36.99 -33.06
C MET A 1006 12.62 37.81 -32.39
N GLY A 1007 12.94 38.97 -32.96
CA GLY A 1007 14.09 39.83 -32.61
C GLY A 1007 14.60 40.64 -33.82
N GLU A 1008 13.68 41.08 -34.68
CA GLU A 1008 13.96 41.76 -35.93
C GLU A 1008 14.06 43.29 -35.72
N ASP A 1009 15.08 43.91 -36.31
CA ASP A 1009 15.20 45.36 -36.42
C ASP A 1009 14.90 45.78 -37.88
N PRO A 1010 13.72 46.36 -38.14
CA PRO A 1010 13.29 46.65 -39.50
C PRO A 1010 14.17 47.66 -40.24
N ARG A 1011 15.02 48.42 -39.54
CA ARG A 1011 16.00 49.33 -40.17
C ARG A 1011 16.96 48.59 -41.08
N PHE A 1012 17.22 47.30 -40.81
CA PHE A 1012 18.08 46.48 -41.66
C PHE A 1012 17.40 46.00 -42.94
N LEU A 1013 16.08 46.15 -43.08
CA LEU A 1013 15.35 45.79 -44.30
C LEU A 1013 15.70 46.71 -45.49
N GLU A 1014 16.12 47.95 -45.25
CA GLU A 1014 16.53 48.90 -46.30
C GLU A 1014 17.69 48.37 -47.15
N ARG A 1015 18.60 47.61 -46.54
CA ARG A 1015 19.82 47.07 -47.17
C ARG A 1015 19.74 45.57 -47.43
N ALA A 1016 18.60 44.95 -47.17
CA ALA A 1016 18.43 43.51 -47.32
C ALA A 1016 18.30 43.10 -48.79
N GLU A 1017 18.98 42.02 -49.18
CA GLU A 1017 18.71 41.40 -50.48
C GLU A 1017 17.28 40.83 -50.51
N PRO A 1018 16.52 41.01 -51.60
CA PRO A 1018 15.16 40.49 -51.69
C PRO A 1018 15.09 38.96 -51.55
N LEU A 1019 14.12 38.47 -50.77
CA LEU A 1019 13.83 37.06 -50.56
C LEU A 1019 12.49 36.68 -51.24
N PRO A 1020 12.44 36.59 -52.59
CA PRO A 1020 11.19 36.47 -53.36
C PRO A 1020 10.46 35.12 -53.21
N ARG A 1021 11.01 34.17 -52.46
CA ARG A 1021 10.40 32.84 -52.27
C ARG A 1021 9.66 32.70 -50.94
N VAL A 1022 9.90 33.61 -50.00
CA VAL A 1022 9.23 33.64 -48.70
C VAL A 1022 7.77 34.04 -48.91
N ARG A 1023 6.85 33.17 -48.49
CA ARG A 1023 5.40 33.36 -48.60
C ARG A 1023 4.74 33.59 -47.24
N HIS A 1024 5.31 33.01 -46.18
CA HIS A 1024 4.81 33.18 -44.81
C HIS A 1024 5.92 33.80 -43.99
N LEU A 1025 5.66 34.97 -43.41
CA LEU A 1025 6.61 35.71 -42.61
C LEU A 1025 6.02 36.02 -41.24
N SER A 1026 6.76 35.73 -40.18
CA SER A 1026 6.41 36.10 -38.81
C SER A 1026 7.56 36.91 -38.21
N LEU A 1027 7.30 38.15 -37.79
CA LEU A 1027 8.32 39.03 -37.22
C LEU A 1027 7.93 39.46 -35.81
N GLY A 1028 8.82 39.23 -34.84
CA GLY A 1028 8.85 39.94 -33.56
C GLY A 1028 9.74 41.16 -33.70
N LEU A 1029 9.17 42.35 -33.52
CA LEU A 1029 9.82 43.63 -33.84
C LEU A 1029 10.31 44.33 -32.56
N ASP A 1030 11.57 44.76 -32.54
CA ASP A 1030 12.13 45.57 -31.45
C ASP A 1030 11.90 47.08 -31.65
N SER A 1031 11.68 47.50 -32.91
CA SER A 1031 11.29 48.86 -33.29
C SER A 1031 10.35 48.82 -34.50
N LEU A 1032 9.53 49.86 -34.68
CA LEU A 1032 8.67 50.02 -35.86
C LEU A 1032 9.35 50.77 -37.02
N THR A 1033 10.55 51.31 -36.80
CA THR A 1033 11.27 52.11 -37.80
C THR A 1033 11.85 51.23 -38.90
N GLY A 1034 11.49 51.47 -40.17
CA GLY A 1034 11.99 50.71 -41.33
C GLY A 1034 11.02 49.68 -41.92
N LEU A 1035 9.81 49.55 -41.38
CA LEU A 1035 8.76 48.67 -41.91
C LEU A 1035 8.34 49.01 -43.35
N SER A 1036 8.59 50.24 -43.82
CA SER A 1036 8.39 50.65 -45.22
C SER A 1036 9.18 49.83 -46.23
N HIS A 1037 10.28 49.17 -45.82
CA HIS A 1037 11.13 48.36 -46.69
C HIS A 1037 10.74 46.87 -46.71
N LEU A 1038 9.71 46.47 -45.96
CA LEU A 1038 9.20 45.09 -45.93
C LEU A 1038 8.75 44.58 -47.32
N PRO A 1039 8.01 45.37 -48.14
CA PRO A 1039 7.60 44.95 -49.49
C PRO A 1039 8.79 44.68 -50.42
N SER A 1040 9.85 45.50 -50.33
CA SER A 1040 11.07 45.31 -51.13
C SER A 1040 11.88 44.10 -50.69
N ALA A 1041 11.94 43.83 -49.38
CA ALA A 1041 12.66 42.67 -48.84
C ALA A 1041 11.92 41.35 -49.09
N TYR A 1042 10.59 41.35 -49.09
CA TYR A 1042 9.75 40.15 -49.24
C TYR A 1042 8.63 40.36 -50.27
N PRO A 1043 8.96 40.40 -51.58
CA PRO A 1043 8.01 40.85 -52.62
C PRO A 1043 6.90 39.84 -52.95
N CYS A 1044 6.92 38.62 -52.41
CA CYS A 1044 5.98 37.54 -52.75
C CYS A 1044 5.25 36.95 -51.52
N LEU A 1045 5.07 37.76 -50.48
CA LEU A 1045 4.35 37.35 -49.28
C LEU A 1045 2.89 36.99 -49.58
N LYS A 1046 2.37 36.06 -48.77
CA LYS A 1046 0.95 35.66 -48.71
C LYS A 1046 0.39 35.78 -47.31
N VAL A 1047 1.22 35.54 -46.29
CA VAL A 1047 0.85 35.68 -44.89
C VAL A 1047 1.94 36.45 -44.17
N LEU A 1048 1.55 37.49 -43.43
CA LEU A 1048 2.42 38.31 -42.59
C LEU A 1048 1.89 38.31 -41.16
N THR A 1049 2.71 37.95 -40.18
CA THR A 1049 2.41 38.08 -38.76
C THR A 1049 3.41 39.02 -38.11
N LEU A 1050 2.92 40.04 -37.41
CA LEU A 1050 3.74 41.02 -36.70
C LEU A 1050 3.43 40.94 -35.20
N HIS A 1051 4.48 40.84 -34.39
CA HIS A 1051 4.42 40.83 -32.93
C HIS A 1051 5.28 41.97 -32.40
N THR A 1052 4.72 42.82 -31.53
CA THR A 1052 5.51 43.79 -30.73
C THR A 1052 5.45 43.42 -29.25
N PRO A 1053 6.45 43.81 -28.44
CA PRO A 1053 6.38 43.69 -26.99
C PRO A 1053 5.13 44.40 -26.42
N GLU A 1054 4.58 43.87 -25.33
CA GLU A 1054 3.46 44.52 -24.64
C GLU A 1054 3.93 45.83 -23.97
N GLY A 1055 3.24 46.94 -24.23
CA GLY A 1055 3.54 48.24 -23.62
C GLY A 1055 4.35 49.20 -24.50
N THR A 1056 4.69 48.83 -25.74
CA THR A 1056 5.27 49.77 -26.71
C THR A 1056 4.23 50.82 -27.10
N GLY A 1057 4.46 52.08 -26.72
CA GLY A 1057 3.61 53.23 -27.09
C GLY A 1057 3.91 53.80 -28.49
N GLU A 1058 4.76 53.13 -29.27
CA GLU A 1058 5.12 53.56 -30.63
C GLU A 1058 3.92 53.48 -31.59
N LEU A 1059 3.82 54.45 -32.50
CA LEU A 1059 2.80 54.47 -33.55
C LEU A 1059 3.20 53.52 -34.69
N MET A 1060 2.38 52.51 -34.98
CA MET A 1060 2.57 51.61 -36.11
C MET A 1060 1.96 52.18 -37.39
N ASP A 1061 2.77 52.59 -38.36
CA ASP A 1061 2.30 52.99 -39.68
C ASP A 1061 2.22 51.79 -40.65
N LEU A 1062 1.01 51.48 -41.12
CA LEU A 1062 0.74 50.40 -42.06
C LEU A 1062 0.78 50.81 -43.54
N SER A 1063 1.30 52.00 -43.86
CA SER A 1063 1.38 52.52 -45.24
C SER A 1063 2.08 51.56 -46.23
N PHE A 1064 3.05 50.77 -45.75
CA PHE A 1064 3.75 49.75 -46.53
C PHE A 1064 2.85 48.64 -47.08
N LEU A 1065 1.68 48.39 -46.47
CA LEU A 1065 0.71 47.40 -46.95
C LEU A 1065 0.13 47.77 -48.32
N ARG A 1066 0.21 49.05 -48.75
CA ARG A 1066 -0.23 49.47 -50.09
C ARG A 1066 0.52 48.76 -51.22
N GLU A 1067 1.75 48.35 -50.96
CA GLU A 1067 2.62 47.67 -51.92
C GLU A 1067 2.49 46.13 -51.86
N LEU A 1068 1.86 45.60 -50.80
CA LEU A 1068 1.62 44.17 -50.59
C LEU A 1068 0.17 43.81 -50.95
N ARG A 1069 -0.05 43.33 -52.18
CA ARG A 1069 -1.40 42.93 -52.64
C ARG A 1069 -1.69 41.46 -52.32
N GLY A 1070 -2.86 41.17 -51.75
CA GLY A 1070 -3.37 39.81 -51.52
C GLY A 1070 -2.64 39.05 -50.40
N VAL A 1071 -2.26 39.76 -49.33
CA VAL A 1071 -1.55 39.20 -48.16
C VAL A 1071 -2.47 39.18 -46.95
N GLU A 1072 -2.59 38.04 -46.27
CA GLU A 1072 -3.23 37.95 -44.95
C GLU A 1072 -2.30 38.52 -43.88
N VAL A 1073 -2.78 39.45 -43.04
CA VAL A 1073 -1.94 40.17 -42.06
C VAL A 1073 -2.46 39.98 -40.64
N TYR A 1074 -1.65 39.46 -39.74
CA TYR A 1074 -1.97 39.25 -38.33
C TYR A 1074 -1.10 40.18 -37.47
N ILE A 1075 -1.69 41.04 -36.64
CA ILE A 1075 -0.93 42.05 -35.88
C ILE A 1075 -1.24 41.93 -34.38
N LYS A 1076 -0.22 41.61 -33.60
CA LYS A 1076 -0.24 41.70 -32.14
C LYS A 1076 0.57 42.93 -31.71
N HIS A 1077 -0.12 44.06 -31.52
CA HIS A 1077 0.45 45.35 -31.12
C HIS A 1077 -0.44 46.07 -30.10
N SER A 1078 0.15 46.72 -29.11
CA SER A 1078 -0.57 47.40 -28.02
C SER A 1078 -0.62 48.94 -28.14
N GLY A 1079 0.11 49.53 -29.10
CA GLY A 1079 0.17 50.98 -29.34
C GLY A 1079 -0.80 51.47 -30.41
N PRO A 1080 -0.81 52.77 -30.72
CA PRO A 1080 -1.66 53.35 -31.76
C PRO A 1080 -1.25 52.86 -33.16
N VAL A 1081 -2.23 52.65 -34.05
CA VAL A 1081 -2.01 52.18 -35.43
C VAL A 1081 -2.50 53.24 -36.43
N MET A 1082 -1.62 53.70 -37.32
CA MET A 1082 -1.92 54.60 -38.43
C MET A 1082 -2.16 53.81 -39.72
N ASN A 1083 -3.04 54.31 -40.59
CA ASN A 1083 -3.44 53.65 -41.83
C ASN A 1083 -4.12 52.27 -41.65
N ALA A 1084 -4.75 52.03 -40.50
CA ALA A 1084 -5.51 50.79 -40.22
C ALA A 1084 -6.64 50.51 -41.23
N HIS A 1085 -7.16 51.54 -41.91
CA HIS A 1085 -8.12 51.38 -43.01
C HIS A 1085 -7.58 50.57 -44.19
N LEU A 1086 -6.27 50.39 -44.34
CA LEU A 1086 -5.67 49.49 -45.32
C LEU A 1086 -5.95 48.01 -45.02
N LEU A 1087 -6.51 47.72 -43.85
CA LEU A 1087 -7.02 46.42 -43.42
C LEU A 1087 -8.55 46.33 -43.59
N THR A 1088 -9.16 47.01 -44.58
CA THR A 1088 -10.63 47.00 -44.77
C THR A 1088 -11.11 45.79 -45.57
N GLY A 1089 -12.08 45.04 -45.00
CA GLY A 1089 -12.56 43.73 -45.48
C GLY A 1089 -12.55 42.58 -44.44
N TYR A 1090 -12.28 42.85 -43.17
CA TYR A 1090 -11.75 41.86 -42.23
C TYR A 1090 -12.59 41.73 -40.94
N GLN A 1091 -12.86 40.51 -40.45
CA GLN A 1091 -13.63 40.25 -39.22
C GLN A 1091 -12.83 40.54 -37.94
N GLU A 1092 -13.31 41.47 -37.12
CA GLU A 1092 -12.81 41.74 -35.78
C GLU A 1092 -13.19 40.59 -34.82
N THR A 1093 -12.22 39.78 -34.39
CA THR A 1093 -12.46 38.78 -33.32
C THR A 1093 -11.73 39.21 -32.05
N VAL A 1094 -12.45 39.82 -31.11
CA VAL A 1094 -11.90 40.20 -29.81
C VAL A 1094 -11.82 38.96 -28.92
N ARG A 1095 -10.60 38.44 -28.71
CA ARG A 1095 -10.27 37.50 -27.62
C ARG A 1095 -9.09 38.02 -26.84
N GLY A 1096 -9.32 38.93 -25.89
CA GLY A 1096 -8.25 39.74 -25.28
C GLY A 1096 -7.80 40.85 -26.23
N ARG A 1097 -6.86 41.72 -25.84
CA ARG A 1097 -6.36 42.85 -26.67
C ARG A 1097 -5.58 42.39 -27.92
N PHE A 1098 -6.23 41.71 -28.86
CA PHE A 1098 -5.63 41.18 -30.09
C PHE A 1098 -6.48 41.62 -31.28
N LEU A 1099 -5.82 42.10 -32.32
CA LEU A 1099 -6.43 42.47 -33.60
C LEU A 1099 -6.07 41.38 -34.62
N THR A 1100 -7.05 40.56 -35.01
CA THR A 1100 -6.87 39.50 -36.02
C THR A 1100 -7.51 39.95 -37.32
N TYR A 1101 -6.77 39.92 -38.44
CA TYR A 1101 -7.26 40.35 -39.75
C TYR A 1101 -7.02 39.20 -40.79
N ARG A 1102 -8.10 38.54 -41.27
CA ARG A 1102 -8.11 37.61 -42.42
C ARG A 1102 -8.73 38.24 -43.69
N GLY A 1103 -8.03 38.26 -44.82
CA GLY A 1103 -8.49 38.87 -46.07
C GLY A 1103 -8.94 37.82 -47.09
N GLU A 1104 -9.95 38.14 -47.92
CA GLU A 1104 -10.32 37.35 -49.11
C GLU A 1104 -9.37 37.58 -50.29
#